data_AF-A0A7J9WBD5-F1
#
_entry.id   AF-A0A7J9WBD5-F1
#
_cell.length_a   1.000
_cell.length_b   1.000
_cell.length_c   1.000
_cell.angle_alpha   90.00
_cell.angle_beta   90.00
_cell.angle_gamma   90.00
#
_symmetry.space_group_name_H-M   'P 1'
#
loop_
_entity.id
_entity.type
_entity.pdbx_description
1 polymer ?
#
loop_
_entity_poly.entity_id
_entity_poly.type
_entity_poly.pdbx_seq_one_letter_code
_entity_poly.pdbx_strand_id
1 'polypeptide(L)'
;MRVRYGRWTGTQDPFPADVSADDVLDAIGDDVLEGLSPDEALNRLLQRGLSGRASGVSGLAGLRRRVEEARRRELQRMGLEGPLREIERRLGEIVDAERAALDLAGEPATAAAHHAELDMLPSDVAGRVAALQHYDWFDQRAAAAFTELMQQLQRDAAEATFGRLAGALQSMDGDSVQRTKDMLAELNDLVDRRQRGEDVDADFRRFRARYGDALGSDAESLDELLEDLARRMAAMSRLLAGMTPDQRAQLSALSEQLLGDIDLSFQADRLRRSLQSSYPGLGWDSPVEGGMPTGDSSGSLSGTVEWMERLQEYEDLAQALGQDYPGARLDDIDETALRRAVGDEGLHDLRALREVERVLEEAGAAGRHHGRLELTPHGIRRLGQKSLAHIYRQAIDGGVGSHRALRTGGDGEPTGATRTWQFGDPFRIDITRTIRNATLRAGQAGTSALRPTGVSLTGQDFELAEAEQRVRVATVLLLDMSFSMPLRGNWVPAKRVALALQSLIDGQFPEDRFYVVGFSDFARRLQPRDLVATGWEPVMGTNMQHAFLMARRLLGAHPDAQPQVIMVTDGEPTAHLEGAESRFAWPPEPETLRLALLEARRLARAGATLNVFLLDHDPGAATFIERMVQACSGRIFYPDLDDLGQIVVRDFLTGRGRPRAG
;
A
#
# COMPACT_ATOMS: atom_id res chain seq x y z
N MET A 1 -11.29 34.25 14.32
CA MET A 1 -12.31 33.24 14.66
C MET A 1 -11.96 32.70 16.05
N ARG A 2 -12.82 32.84 17.07
CA ARG A 2 -12.56 32.29 18.42
C ARG A 2 -13.07 30.85 18.45
N VAL A 3 -12.16 29.88 18.48
CA VAL A 3 -12.51 28.46 18.62
C VAL A 3 -12.80 28.18 20.10
N ARG A 4 -13.95 27.55 20.38
CA ARG A 4 -14.34 27.06 21.72
C ARG A 4 -14.33 25.54 21.70
N TYR A 5 -13.65 24.92 22.67
CA TYR A 5 -13.62 23.47 22.85
C TYR A 5 -14.70 23.03 23.84
N GLY A 6 -15.37 21.91 23.55
CA GLY A 6 -16.35 21.24 24.41
C GLY A 6 -15.99 19.76 24.59
N ARG A 7 -16.64 19.09 25.57
CA ARG A 7 -16.37 17.67 25.88
C ARG A 7 -16.96 16.77 24.78
N TRP A 8 -16.19 15.77 24.35
CA TRP A 8 -16.52 14.84 23.27
C TRP A 8 -17.79 14.03 23.58
N THR A 9 -18.78 14.04 22.66
CA THR A 9 -20.11 13.42 22.88
C THR A 9 -20.37 12.20 21.98
N GLY A 10 -19.42 11.80 21.13
CA GLY A 10 -19.56 10.62 20.25
C GLY A 10 -20.53 10.79 19.08
N THR A 11 -21.30 11.89 19.01
CA THR A 11 -22.19 12.23 17.87
C THR A 11 -21.61 13.28 16.94
N GLN A 12 -20.41 13.78 17.25
CA GLN A 12 -19.64 14.67 16.38
C GLN A 12 -18.76 13.79 15.51
N ASP A 13 -18.71 14.01 14.20
CA ASP A 13 -17.67 13.40 13.38
C ASP A 13 -16.35 14.15 13.66
N PRO A 14 -15.35 13.52 14.29
CA PRO A 14 -14.16 14.24 14.76
C PRO A 14 -13.24 14.67 13.62
N PHE A 15 -13.43 14.14 12.41
CA PHE A 15 -12.41 14.20 11.39
C PHE A 15 -13.06 14.40 10.00
N PRO A 16 -12.74 15.49 9.27
CA PRO A 16 -13.16 15.60 7.89
C PRO A 16 -12.37 14.56 7.07
N ALA A 17 -13.04 13.50 6.65
CA ALA A 17 -12.57 12.59 5.61
C ALA A 17 -12.63 13.27 4.23
N ASP A 18 -11.91 14.38 4.07
CA ASP A 18 -11.64 14.96 2.75
C ASP A 18 -10.21 14.58 2.32
N VAL A 19 -9.87 13.29 2.42
CA VAL A 19 -8.66 12.78 1.76
C VAL A 19 -8.95 12.85 0.27
N SER A 20 -8.39 13.83 -0.44
CA SER A 20 -8.63 13.93 -1.88
C SER A 20 -7.76 12.91 -2.63
N ALA A 21 -8.22 12.47 -3.81
CA ALA A 21 -7.41 11.62 -4.69
C ALA A 21 -6.04 12.25 -4.97
N ASP A 22 -6.03 13.58 -5.02
CA ASP A 22 -4.86 14.40 -5.20
C ASP A 22 -3.88 14.33 -4.01
N ASP A 23 -4.34 14.19 -2.78
CA ASP A 23 -3.47 14.01 -1.60
C ASP A 23 -2.90 12.59 -1.54
N VAL A 24 -3.69 11.59 -1.95
CA VAL A 24 -3.25 10.19 -2.03
C VAL A 24 -2.17 10.01 -3.10
N LEU A 25 -2.40 10.58 -4.29
CA LEU A 25 -1.42 10.57 -5.38
C LEU A 25 -0.12 11.29 -4.98
N ASP A 26 -0.21 12.39 -4.23
CA ASP A 26 0.98 13.06 -3.69
C ASP A 26 1.76 12.15 -2.74
N ALA A 27 1.06 11.40 -1.87
CA ALA A 27 1.69 10.51 -0.90
C ALA A 27 2.46 9.34 -1.54
N ILE A 28 2.08 8.89 -2.75
CA ILE A 28 2.81 7.86 -3.51
C ILE A 28 3.80 8.46 -4.52
N GLY A 29 3.76 9.78 -4.73
CA GLY A 29 4.61 10.47 -5.69
C GLY A 29 6.09 10.30 -5.38
N ASP A 30 6.47 10.39 -4.10
CA ASP A 30 7.84 10.19 -3.64
C ASP A 30 8.32 8.75 -3.89
N ASP A 31 7.48 7.76 -3.58
CA ASP A 31 7.75 6.34 -3.79
C ASP A 31 8.00 6.03 -5.28
N VAL A 32 7.23 6.62 -6.20
CA VAL A 32 7.43 6.46 -7.66
C VAL A 32 8.70 7.18 -8.14
N LEU A 33 9.04 8.31 -7.54
CA LEU A 33 10.29 9.03 -7.84
C LEU A 33 11.52 8.28 -7.32
N GLU A 34 11.38 7.49 -6.27
CA GLU A 34 12.43 6.60 -5.74
C GLU A 34 12.63 5.33 -6.59
N GLY A 35 11.76 5.10 -7.59
CA GLY A 35 11.92 4.04 -8.59
C GLY A 35 10.93 2.89 -8.46
N LEU A 36 9.95 2.96 -7.56
CA LEU A 36 8.84 2.02 -7.53
C LEU A 36 7.92 2.24 -8.73
N SER A 37 7.33 1.15 -9.24
CA SER A 37 6.20 1.30 -10.16
C SER A 37 5.01 1.96 -9.45
N PRO A 38 4.11 2.63 -10.19
CA PRO A 38 2.93 3.26 -9.60
C PRO A 38 2.09 2.29 -8.76
N ASP A 39 1.95 1.04 -9.21
CA ASP A 39 1.17 0.00 -8.50
C ASP A 39 1.88 -0.49 -7.24
N GLU A 40 3.21 -0.65 -7.28
CA GLU A 40 4.00 -0.98 -6.08
C GLU A 40 3.95 0.16 -5.04
N ALA A 41 3.99 1.41 -5.49
CA ALA A 41 3.88 2.58 -4.62
C ALA A 41 2.50 2.65 -3.94
N LEU A 42 1.43 2.36 -4.68
CA LEU A 42 0.07 2.27 -4.12
C LEU A 42 -0.06 1.13 -3.10
N ASN A 43 0.44 -0.06 -3.42
CA ASN A 43 0.43 -1.19 -2.48
C ASN A 43 1.26 -0.88 -1.23
N ARG A 44 2.43 -0.25 -1.39
CA ARG A 44 3.27 0.18 -0.27
C ARG A 44 2.56 1.21 0.61
N LEU A 45 1.79 2.13 0.03
CA LEU A 45 0.96 3.08 0.78
C LEU A 45 -0.09 2.35 1.62
N LEU A 46 -0.83 1.40 1.05
CA LEU A 46 -1.84 0.65 1.80
C LEU A 46 -1.21 -0.19 2.94
N GLN A 47 -0.05 -0.78 2.69
CA GLN A 47 0.68 -1.56 3.70
C GLN A 47 1.28 -0.68 4.82
N ARG A 48 1.84 0.49 4.49
CA ARG A 48 2.49 1.42 5.44
C ARG A 48 1.47 2.30 6.17
N GLY A 49 0.44 2.75 5.48
CA GLY A 49 -0.51 3.78 5.92
C GLY A 49 -0.10 5.19 5.52
N LEU A 50 -0.99 6.15 5.76
CA LEU A 50 -0.79 7.57 5.48
C LEU A 50 -0.10 8.26 6.66
N SER A 51 1.06 8.87 6.39
CA SER A 51 1.82 9.65 7.38
C SER A 51 1.75 11.13 7.05
N GLY A 52 1.23 11.95 7.97
CA GLY A 52 1.32 13.41 7.87
C GLY A 52 -0.01 14.17 7.80
N ARG A 53 -0.71 14.26 8.93
CA ARG A 53 -1.48 15.41 9.45
C ARG A 53 -2.32 14.91 10.63
N ALA A 54 -2.00 15.38 11.84
CA ALA A 54 -2.73 15.25 13.12
C ALA A 54 -3.17 13.85 13.64
N SER A 55 -3.21 12.81 12.83
CA SER A 55 -3.48 11.41 13.19
C SER A 55 -2.91 10.52 12.10
N GLY A 56 -1.81 9.81 12.39
CA GLY A 56 -1.24 8.85 11.44
C GLY A 56 -2.17 7.65 11.29
N VAL A 57 -2.58 7.33 10.06
CA VAL A 57 -3.38 6.15 9.77
C VAL A 57 -2.43 4.97 9.67
N SER A 58 -2.61 3.94 10.49
CA SER A 58 -1.80 2.72 10.37
C SER A 58 -2.18 1.97 9.10
N GLY A 59 -1.18 1.53 8.33
CA GLY A 59 -1.43 0.65 7.19
C GLY A 59 -1.81 -0.78 7.60
N LEU A 60 -2.15 -1.59 6.61
CA LEU A 60 -2.50 -3.00 6.78
C LEU A 60 -1.43 -3.79 7.53
N ALA A 61 -0.14 -3.53 7.27
CA ALA A 61 0.95 -4.20 7.97
C ALA A 61 0.99 -3.84 9.47
N GLY A 62 0.58 -2.61 9.83
CA GLY A 62 0.45 -2.16 11.21
C GLY A 62 -0.72 -2.82 11.92
N LEU A 63 -1.89 -2.85 11.27
CA LEU A 63 -3.08 -3.53 11.77
C LEU A 63 -2.83 -5.04 11.96
N ARG A 64 -2.24 -5.71 10.97
CA ARG A 64 -1.89 -7.14 11.05
C ARG A 64 -0.99 -7.41 12.24
N ARG A 65 0.02 -6.56 12.47
CA ARG A 65 0.92 -6.69 13.63
C ARG A 65 0.17 -6.58 14.95
N ARG A 66 -0.78 -5.63 15.08
CA ARG A 66 -1.59 -5.47 16.29
C ARG A 66 -2.51 -6.67 16.53
N VAL A 67 -3.10 -7.24 15.47
CA VAL A 67 -3.89 -8.49 15.54
C VAL A 67 -3.01 -9.65 15.99
N GLU A 68 -1.82 -9.82 15.41
CA GLU A 68 -0.86 -10.87 15.83
C GLU A 68 -0.38 -10.70 17.28
N GLU A 69 -0.24 -9.46 17.76
CA GLU A 69 0.02 -9.19 19.17
C GLU A 69 -1.17 -9.55 20.06
N ALA A 70 -2.41 -9.26 19.64
CA ALA A 70 -3.61 -9.67 20.36
C ALA A 70 -3.72 -11.19 20.44
N ARG A 71 -3.47 -11.89 19.32
CA ARG A 71 -3.38 -13.35 19.22
C ARG A 71 -2.38 -13.95 20.20
N ARG A 72 -1.16 -13.42 20.22
CA ARG A 72 -0.12 -13.87 21.16
C ARG A 72 -0.49 -13.64 22.62
N ARG A 73 -1.13 -12.52 22.96
CA ARG A 73 -1.62 -12.27 24.33
C ARG A 73 -2.69 -13.27 24.73
N GLU A 74 -3.57 -13.64 23.80
CA GLU A 74 -4.66 -14.59 24.05
C GLU A 74 -4.14 -16.02 24.24
N LEU A 75 -3.12 -16.43 23.46
CA LEU A 75 -2.38 -17.70 23.62
C LEU A 75 -1.62 -17.81 24.95
N GLN A 76 -1.15 -16.69 25.50
CA GLN A 76 -0.46 -16.66 26.80
C GLN A 76 -1.41 -16.73 27.99
N ARG A 77 -2.67 -16.35 27.81
CA ARG A 77 -3.66 -16.27 28.90
C ARG A 77 -4.28 -17.62 29.23
N MET A 78 -4.70 -18.38 28.23
CA MET A 78 -5.41 -19.64 28.44
C MET A 78 -4.53 -20.87 28.30
N GLY A 79 -4.82 -21.89 29.11
CA GLY A 79 -4.24 -23.23 29.04
C GLY A 79 -5.29 -24.27 28.73
N LEU A 80 -4.96 -25.27 27.89
CA LEU A 80 -5.88 -26.34 27.51
C LEU A 80 -6.19 -27.32 28.65
N GLU A 81 -5.33 -27.39 29.67
CA GLU A 81 -5.48 -28.32 30.80
C GLU A 81 -6.35 -27.76 31.94
N GLY A 82 -6.74 -26.49 31.87
CA GLY A 82 -7.46 -25.77 32.91
C GLY A 82 -8.83 -26.39 33.29
N PRO A 83 -9.72 -26.70 32.33
CA PRO A 83 -11.09 -27.12 32.64
C PRO A 83 -11.18 -28.44 33.39
N LEU A 84 -10.49 -29.49 32.94
CA LEU A 84 -10.55 -30.81 33.59
C LEU A 84 -9.93 -30.79 35.00
N ARG A 85 -8.82 -30.07 35.19
CA ARG A 85 -8.20 -29.88 36.51
C ARG A 85 -9.11 -29.15 37.48
N GLU A 86 -9.84 -28.15 37.00
CA GLU A 86 -10.78 -27.39 37.83
C GLU A 86 -11.94 -28.28 38.31
N ILE A 87 -12.44 -29.15 37.44
CA ILE A 87 -13.47 -30.14 37.81
C ILE A 87 -12.91 -31.14 38.82
N GLU A 88 -11.71 -31.68 38.57
CA GLU A 88 -11.03 -32.61 39.46
C GLU A 88 -10.80 -32.01 40.85
N ARG A 89 -10.37 -30.74 40.91
CA ARG A 89 -10.17 -29.96 42.14
C ARG A 89 -11.48 -29.79 42.90
N ARG A 90 -12.55 -29.33 42.24
CA ARG A 90 -13.86 -29.13 42.89
C ARG A 90 -14.47 -30.44 43.39
N LEU A 91 -14.35 -31.53 42.64
CA LEU A 91 -14.76 -32.85 43.10
C LEU A 91 -13.94 -33.31 44.31
N GLY A 92 -12.63 -33.03 44.33
CA GLY A 92 -11.78 -33.26 45.48
C GLY A 92 -12.28 -32.52 46.72
N GLU A 93 -12.55 -31.23 46.60
CA GLU A 93 -13.05 -30.38 47.69
C GLU A 93 -14.39 -30.87 48.26
N ILE A 94 -15.30 -31.33 47.40
CA ILE A 94 -16.60 -31.89 47.82
C ILE A 94 -16.40 -33.20 48.59
N VAL A 95 -15.56 -34.10 48.07
CA VAL A 95 -15.25 -35.38 48.74
C VAL A 95 -14.53 -35.15 50.06
N ASP A 96 -13.60 -34.20 50.13
CA ASP A 96 -12.88 -33.88 51.35
C ASP A 96 -13.80 -33.23 52.41
N ALA A 97 -14.78 -32.43 51.98
CA ALA A 97 -15.80 -31.89 52.87
C ALA A 97 -16.69 -32.98 53.49
N GLU A 98 -17.09 -33.97 52.69
CA GLU A 98 -17.84 -35.14 53.16
C GLU A 98 -17.03 -35.96 54.17
N ARG A 99 -15.76 -36.25 53.84
CA ARG A 99 -14.82 -36.94 54.75
C ARG A 99 -14.69 -36.21 56.09
N ALA A 100 -14.50 -34.89 56.06
CA ALA A 100 -14.38 -34.09 57.26
C ALA A 100 -15.68 -34.09 58.10
N ALA A 101 -16.84 -34.06 57.47
CA ALA A 101 -18.12 -34.13 58.15
C ALA A 101 -18.37 -35.48 58.83
N LEU A 102 -18.00 -36.59 58.17
CA LEU A 102 -18.05 -37.94 58.72
C LEU A 102 -17.14 -38.10 59.94
N ASP A 103 -15.92 -37.55 59.88
CA ASP A 103 -14.97 -37.59 61.00
C ASP A 103 -15.46 -36.78 62.22
N LEU A 104 -16.19 -35.69 61.98
CA LEU A 104 -16.78 -34.83 63.02
C LEU A 104 -18.04 -35.42 63.66
N ALA A 105 -18.77 -36.31 62.96
CA ALA A 105 -20.03 -36.90 63.45
C ALA A 105 -19.84 -37.88 64.62
N GLY A 106 -18.63 -38.43 64.79
CA GLY A 106 -18.28 -39.28 65.94
C GLY A 106 -18.81 -40.72 65.89
N GLU A 107 -19.27 -41.20 64.74
CA GLU A 107 -19.72 -42.58 64.52
C GLU A 107 -18.70 -43.40 63.71
N PRO A 108 -17.76 -44.12 64.37
CA PRO A 108 -16.60 -44.71 63.69
C PRO A 108 -16.94 -45.83 62.71
N ALA A 109 -18.04 -46.57 62.92
CA ALA A 109 -18.46 -47.64 62.01
C ALA A 109 -19.07 -47.10 60.71
N THR A 110 -19.91 -46.07 60.81
CA THR A 110 -20.53 -45.37 59.68
C THR A 110 -19.46 -44.63 58.87
N ALA A 111 -18.60 -43.86 59.54
CA ALA A 111 -17.49 -43.15 58.89
C ALA A 111 -16.55 -44.12 58.15
N ALA A 112 -16.18 -45.25 58.74
CA ALA A 112 -15.31 -46.23 58.09
C ALA A 112 -15.93 -46.85 56.82
N ALA A 113 -17.24 -47.06 56.79
CA ALA A 113 -17.94 -47.58 55.61
C ALA A 113 -17.94 -46.56 54.46
N HIS A 114 -18.29 -45.30 54.75
CA HIS A 114 -18.30 -44.23 53.76
C HIS A 114 -16.88 -43.89 53.26
N HIS A 115 -15.87 -43.88 54.14
CA HIS A 115 -14.47 -43.70 53.73
C HIS A 115 -13.99 -44.79 52.78
N ALA A 116 -14.33 -46.05 53.06
CA ALA A 116 -13.97 -47.17 52.18
C ALA A 116 -14.62 -47.05 50.79
N GLU A 117 -15.83 -46.51 50.70
CA GLU A 117 -16.50 -46.24 49.42
C GLU A 117 -15.86 -45.07 48.66
N LEU A 118 -15.53 -43.98 49.36
CA LEU A 118 -14.84 -42.82 48.79
C LEU A 118 -13.40 -43.14 48.36
N ASP A 119 -12.73 -44.09 49.01
CA ASP A 119 -11.39 -44.56 48.65
C ASP A 119 -11.38 -45.47 47.40
N MET A 120 -12.53 -46.07 47.05
CA MET A 120 -12.70 -46.87 45.83
C MET A 120 -13.10 -46.05 44.60
N LEU A 121 -13.17 -44.72 44.72
CA LEU A 121 -13.50 -43.85 43.59
C LEU A 121 -12.47 -44.01 42.45
N PRO A 122 -12.92 -44.06 41.18
CA PRO A 122 -12.02 -44.07 40.03
C PRO A 122 -11.06 -42.87 40.02
N SER A 123 -9.90 -43.00 39.38
CA SER A 123 -8.94 -41.91 39.26
C SER A 123 -9.31 -40.86 38.21
N ASP A 124 -10.21 -41.19 37.28
CA ASP A 124 -10.68 -40.29 36.24
C ASP A 124 -11.95 -39.52 36.64
N VAL A 125 -12.11 -38.31 36.10
CA VAL A 125 -13.22 -37.40 36.46
C VAL A 125 -14.59 -38.00 36.15
N ALA A 126 -14.76 -38.64 34.98
CA ALA A 126 -16.05 -39.19 34.55
C ALA A 126 -16.50 -40.34 35.48
N GLY A 127 -15.58 -41.26 35.79
CA GLY A 127 -15.83 -42.36 36.73
C GLY A 127 -16.17 -41.87 38.15
N ARG A 128 -15.48 -40.81 38.63
CA ARG A 128 -15.81 -40.18 39.92
C ARG A 128 -17.23 -39.60 39.93
N VAL A 129 -17.61 -38.89 38.87
CA VAL A 129 -18.96 -38.32 38.75
C VAL A 129 -20.02 -39.42 38.73
N ALA A 130 -19.83 -40.50 37.96
CA ALA A 130 -20.75 -41.63 37.89
C ALA A 130 -20.94 -42.36 39.23
N ALA A 131 -19.85 -42.56 39.98
CA ALA A 131 -19.91 -43.15 41.31
C ALA A 131 -20.63 -42.23 42.31
N LEU A 132 -20.27 -40.94 42.34
CA LEU A 132 -20.84 -39.96 43.27
C LEU A 132 -22.32 -39.62 43.01
N GLN A 133 -22.82 -39.83 41.79
CA GLN A 133 -24.25 -39.68 41.48
C GLN A 133 -25.15 -40.64 42.25
N HIS A 134 -24.65 -41.83 42.59
CA HIS A 134 -25.39 -42.87 43.31
C HIS A 134 -24.94 -42.98 44.77
N TYR A 135 -24.11 -42.05 45.23
CA TYR A 135 -23.56 -42.04 46.58
C TYR A 135 -24.57 -41.47 47.59
N ASP A 136 -24.71 -42.16 48.71
CA ASP A 136 -25.54 -41.70 49.84
C ASP A 136 -24.74 -40.70 50.69
N TRP A 137 -25.01 -39.40 50.48
CA TRP A 137 -24.32 -38.31 51.19
C TRP A 137 -24.74 -38.18 52.65
N PHE A 138 -23.76 -38.07 53.55
CA PHE A 138 -23.97 -37.75 54.96
C PHE A 138 -24.10 -36.23 55.19
N ASP A 139 -23.22 -35.41 54.59
CA ASP A 139 -23.32 -33.95 54.67
C ASP A 139 -24.21 -33.38 53.55
N GLN A 140 -25.32 -32.76 53.96
CA GLN A 140 -26.24 -32.11 53.03
C GLN A 140 -25.60 -30.94 52.27
N ARG A 141 -24.55 -30.30 52.81
CA ARG A 141 -23.83 -29.24 52.12
C ARG A 141 -22.95 -29.80 51.00
N ALA A 142 -22.23 -30.90 51.24
CA ALA A 142 -21.50 -31.63 50.21
C ALA A 142 -22.44 -32.14 49.09
N ALA A 143 -23.59 -32.71 49.45
CA ALA A 143 -24.62 -33.14 48.49
C ALA A 143 -25.14 -31.98 47.62
N ALA A 144 -25.42 -30.83 48.25
CA ALA A 144 -25.85 -29.63 47.54
C ALA A 144 -24.74 -29.09 46.61
N ALA A 145 -23.50 -29.06 47.07
CA ALA A 145 -22.35 -28.62 46.28
C ALA A 145 -22.08 -29.55 45.07
N PHE A 146 -22.26 -30.86 45.23
CA PHE A 146 -22.19 -31.82 44.12
C PHE A 146 -23.30 -31.58 43.11
N THR A 147 -24.54 -31.39 43.58
CA THR A 147 -25.69 -31.09 42.72
C THR A 147 -25.48 -29.80 41.93
N GLU A 148 -24.96 -28.75 42.58
CA GLU A 148 -24.63 -27.48 41.94
C GLU A 148 -23.51 -27.61 40.90
N LEU A 149 -22.45 -28.36 41.21
CA LEU A 149 -21.38 -28.68 40.26
C LEU A 149 -21.94 -29.41 39.04
N MET A 150 -22.80 -30.41 39.24
CA MET A 150 -23.43 -31.15 38.15
C MET A 150 -24.28 -30.26 37.25
N GLN A 151 -25.11 -29.39 37.83
CA GLN A 151 -25.90 -28.43 37.07
C GLN A 151 -25.01 -27.45 36.28
N GLN A 152 -23.89 -27.01 36.85
CA GLN A 152 -22.94 -26.17 36.14
C GLN A 152 -22.27 -26.89 34.99
N LEU A 153 -21.82 -28.14 35.18
CA LEU A 153 -21.22 -28.94 34.13
C LEU A 153 -22.18 -29.21 32.97
N GLN A 154 -23.45 -29.48 33.27
CA GLN A 154 -24.48 -29.63 32.25
C GLN A 154 -24.66 -28.35 31.43
N ARG A 155 -24.70 -27.19 32.10
CA ARG A 155 -24.78 -25.89 31.41
C ARG A 155 -23.53 -25.63 30.56
N ASP A 156 -22.35 -25.83 31.11
CA ASP A 156 -21.07 -25.59 30.41
C ASP A 156 -20.89 -26.53 29.21
N ALA A 157 -21.32 -27.79 29.31
CA ALA A 157 -21.28 -28.75 28.21
C ALA A 157 -22.29 -28.40 27.10
N ALA A 158 -23.52 -28.08 27.47
CA ALA A 158 -24.53 -27.62 26.52
C ALA A 158 -24.09 -26.31 25.83
N GLU A 159 -23.51 -25.38 26.59
CA GLU A 159 -22.97 -24.13 26.06
C GLU A 159 -21.76 -24.38 25.16
N ALA A 160 -20.85 -25.29 25.51
CA ALA A 160 -19.71 -25.59 24.66
C ALA A 160 -20.13 -26.19 23.30
N THR A 161 -21.14 -27.06 23.29
CA THR A 161 -21.61 -27.74 22.08
C THR A 161 -22.55 -26.89 21.22
N PHE A 162 -23.47 -26.14 21.83
CA PHE A 162 -24.59 -25.51 21.11
C PHE A 162 -24.61 -23.96 21.20
N GLY A 163 -23.58 -23.33 21.73
CA GLY A 163 -23.77 -22.45 22.88
C GLY A 163 -24.87 -21.42 23.02
N ARG A 164 -25.11 -20.44 22.14
CA ARG A 164 -26.25 -19.52 22.42
C ARG A 164 -27.60 -20.24 22.37
N LEU A 165 -27.65 -21.41 21.71
CA LEU A 165 -28.78 -22.35 21.75
C LEU A 165 -28.97 -23.03 23.11
N ALA A 166 -27.92 -23.09 23.94
CA ALA A 166 -27.99 -23.71 25.26
C ALA A 166 -28.94 -22.99 26.21
N GLY A 167 -29.28 -21.72 25.93
CA GLY A 167 -30.31 -20.97 26.65
C GLY A 167 -31.67 -21.68 26.69
N ALA A 168 -32.04 -22.41 25.63
CA ALA A 168 -33.27 -23.17 25.55
C ALA A 168 -33.25 -24.47 26.38
N LEU A 169 -32.06 -24.96 26.74
CA LEU A 169 -31.84 -26.15 27.56
C LEU A 169 -31.78 -25.84 29.07
N GLN A 170 -31.92 -24.56 29.46
CA GLN A 170 -31.75 -24.12 30.84
C GLN A 170 -32.88 -24.57 31.78
N SER A 171 -34.06 -24.94 31.27
CA SER A 171 -35.11 -25.58 32.07
C SER A 171 -34.91 -27.09 32.08
N MET A 172 -34.70 -27.64 33.29
CA MET A 172 -34.44 -29.06 33.56
C MET A 172 -35.67 -29.97 33.34
N ASP A 173 -36.60 -29.58 32.46
CA ASP A 173 -37.84 -30.29 32.18
C ASP A 173 -37.67 -31.16 30.92
N GLY A 174 -38.21 -32.38 30.92
CA GLY A 174 -38.16 -33.28 29.76
C GLY A 174 -38.75 -32.69 28.48
N ASP A 175 -39.66 -31.73 28.62
CA ASP A 175 -40.28 -31.00 27.51
C ASP A 175 -39.26 -30.10 26.75
N SER A 176 -38.25 -29.56 27.44
CA SER A 176 -37.21 -28.72 26.83
C SER A 176 -36.23 -29.53 25.99
N VAL A 177 -35.87 -30.72 26.48
CA VAL A 177 -35.03 -31.66 25.72
C VAL A 177 -35.75 -32.10 24.45
N GLN A 178 -37.04 -32.43 24.53
CA GLN A 178 -37.82 -32.80 23.35
C GLN A 178 -37.91 -31.65 22.34
N ARG A 179 -38.11 -30.40 22.81
CA ARG A 179 -38.14 -29.21 21.94
C ARG A 179 -36.82 -29.02 21.17
N THR A 180 -35.67 -29.24 21.82
CA THR A 180 -34.36 -29.15 21.16
C THR A 180 -34.14 -30.28 20.15
N LYS A 181 -34.61 -31.50 20.44
CA LYS A 181 -34.57 -32.60 19.47
C LYS A 181 -35.36 -32.27 18.21
N ASP A 182 -36.60 -31.78 18.38
CA ASP A 182 -37.48 -31.43 17.27
C ASP A 182 -36.85 -30.30 16.42
N MET A 183 -36.22 -29.32 17.08
CA MET A 183 -35.48 -28.25 16.42
C MET A 183 -34.29 -28.80 15.60
N LEU A 184 -33.44 -29.65 16.18
CA LEU A 184 -32.28 -30.20 15.47
C LEU A 184 -32.68 -31.12 14.32
N ALA A 185 -33.77 -31.88 14.48
CA ALA A 185 -34.33 -32.70 13.41
C ALA A 185 -34.84 -31.83 12.25
N GLU A 186 -35.61 -30.78 12.54
CA GLU A 186 -36.11 -29.84 11.53
C GLU A 186 -34.96 -29.08 10.84
N LEU A 187 -33.91 -28.70 11.59
CA LEU A 187 -32.71 -28.09 11.02
C LEU A 187 -31.96 -29.06 10.10
N ASN A 188 -31.74 -30.32 10.52
CA ASN A 188 -31.10 -31.34 9.69
C ASN A 188 -31.88 -31.57 8.39
N ASP A 189 -33.21 -31.58 8.44
CA ASP A 189 -34.05 -31.72 7.25
C ASP A 189 -33.92 -30.51 6.31
N LEU A 190 -33.81 -29.29 6.85
CA LEU A 190 -33.53 -28.09 6.04
C LEU A 190 -32.15 -28.16 5.37
N VAL A 191 -31.12 -28.61 6.09
CA VAL A 191 -29.77 -28.77 5.54
C VAL A 191 -29.76 -29.79 4.40
N ASP A 192 -30.41 -30.94 4.60
CA ASP A 192 -30.49 -31.99 3.59
C ASP A 192 -31.23 -31.53 2.32
N ARG A 193 -32.29 -30.73 2.47
CA ARG A 193 -33.02 -30.12 1.35
C ARG A 193 -32.17 -29.12 0.58
N ARG A 194 -31.45 -28.27 1.30
CA ARG A 194 -30.48 -27.32 0.73
C ARG A 194 -29.36 -28.03 -0.03
N GLN A 195 -28.83 -29.14 0.49
CA GLN A 195 -27.82 -29.95 -0.20
C GLN A 195 -28.33 -30.60 -1.49
N ARG A 196 -29.65 -30.82 -1.63
CA ARG A 196 -30.28 -31.26 -2.88
C ARG A 196 -30.55 -30.11 -3.87
N GLY A 197 -30.21 -28.87 -3.51
CA GLY A 197 -30.43 -27.68 -4.33
C GLY A 197 -31.87 -27.15 -4.27
N GLU A 198 -32.65 -27.52 -3.25
CA GLU A 198 -33.97 -26.94 -3.01
C GLU A 198 -33.85 -25.53 -2.41
N ASP A 199 -34.73 -24.60 -2.82
CA ASP A 199 -34.90 -23.31 -2.14
C ASP A 199 -35.62 -23.52 -0.81
N VAL A 200 -34.94 -23.19 0.30
CA VAL A 200 -35.40 -23.40 1.67
C VAL A 200 -35.64 -22.09 2.41
N ASP A 201 -35.56 -20.92 1.77
CA ASP A 201 -35.65 -19.62 2.44
C ASP A 201 -36.99 -19.41 3.17
N ALA A 202 -38.08 -19.80 2.51
CA ALA A 202 -39.42 -19.73 3.08
C ALA A 202 -39.60 -20.69 4.27
N ASP A 203 -38.88 -21.81 4.26
CA ASP A 203 -38.96 -22.84 5.28
C ASP A 203 -38.11 -22.46 6.48
N PHE A 204 -36.93 -21.89 6.24
CA PHE A 204 -36.07 -21.30 7.25
C PHE A 204 -36.78 -20.16 8.00
N ARG A 205 -37.52 -19.29 7.30
CA ARG A 205 -38.34 -18.25 7.97
C ARG A 205 -39.39 -18.84 8.92
N ARG A 206 -40.01 -19.98 8.57
CA ARG A 206 -40.97 -20.67 9.45
C ARG A 206 -40.28 -21.36 10.62
N PHE A 207 -39.13 -21.98 10.39
CA PHE A 207 -38.27 -22.54 11.41
C PHE A 207 -37.86 -21.47 12.43
N ARG A 208 -37.38 -20.31 11.96
CA ARG A 208 -37.02 -19.16 12.81
C ARG A 208 -38.23 -18.60 13.57
N ALA A 209 -39.42 -18.58 12.99
CA ALA A 209 -40.63 -18.15 13.72
C ALA A 209 -41.01 -19.11 14.87
N ARG A 210 -40.62 -20.39 14.79
CA ARG A 210 -40.94 -21.43 15.78
C ARG A 210 -39.87 -21.61 16.87
N TYR A 211 -38.60 -21.45 16.49
CA TYR A 211 -37.45 -21.69 17.37
C TYR A 211 -36.51 -20.47 17.49
N GLY A 212 -36.90 -19.29 17.00
CA GLY A 212 -36.05 -18.09 17.02
C GLY A 212 -35.64 -17.64 18.42
N ASP A 213 -36.49 -17.90 19.42
CA ASP A 213 -36.21 -17.71 20.85
C ASP A 213 -35.12 -18.66 21.35
N ALA A 214 -35.09 -19.90 20.85
CA ALA A 214 -34.11 -20.92 21.18
C ALA A 214 -32.81 -20.78 20.36
N LEU A 215 -32.84 -20.12 19.19
CA LEU A 215 -31.70 -20.07 18.29
C LEU A 215 -30.56 -19.14 18.76
N GLY A 216 -30.87 -18.13 19.57
CA GLY A 216 -29.87 -17.21 20.13
C GLY A 216 -28.93 -16.56 19.10
N SER A 217 -29.30 -16.58 17.81
CA SER A 217 -28.52 -16.06 16.68
C SER A 217 -29.37 -15.03 15.95
N ASP A 218 -28.72 -13.94 15.54
CA ASP A 218 -29.33 -12.89 14.73
C ASP A 218 -29.34 -13.24 13.24
N ALA A 219 -28.89 -14.45 12.86
CA ALA A 219 -28.81 -14.92 11.49
C ALA A 219 -30.12 -14.70 10.70
N GLU A 220 -29.98 -14.00 9.58
CA GLU A 220 -31.08 -13.70 8.67
C GLU A 220 -31.31 -14.82 7.65
N SER A 221 -30.28 -15.63 7.39
CA SER A 221 -30.30 -16.75 6.45
C SER A 221 -29.89 -18.09 7.08
N LEU A 222 -30.28 -19.19 6.43
CA LEU A 222 -29.84 -20.53 6.84
C LEU A 222 -28.31 -20.66 6.73
N ASP A 223 -27.70 -20.09 5.70
CA ASP A 223 -26.25 -20.17 5.50
C ASP A 223 -25.47 -19.46 6.61
N GLU A 224 -25.92 -18.29 7.07
CA GLU A 224 -25.34 -17.60 8.24
C GLU A 224 -25.45 -18.45 9.51
N LEU A 225 -26.61 -19.07 9.75
CA LEU A 225 -26.79 -19.95 10.90
C LEU A 225 -25.86 -21.17 10.83
N LEU A 226 -25.75 -21.80 9.66
CA LEU A 226 -24.88 -22.97 9.48
C LEU A 226 -23.41 -22.61 9.61
N GLU A 227 -23.01 -21.42 9.16
CA GLU A 227 -21.66 -20.91 9.31
C GLU A 227 -21.29 -20.67 10.78
N ASP A 228 -22.16 -20.00 11.56
CA ASP A 228 -21.99 -19.81 13.00
C ASP A 228 -21.81 -21.15 13.73
N LEU A 229 -22.68 -22.12 13.43
CA LEU A 229 -22.62 -23.46 14.02
C LEU A 229 -21.36 -24.23 13.60
N ALA A 230 -20.96 -24.11 12.34
CA ALA A 230 -19.77 -24.77 11.82
C ALA A 230 -18.50 -24.22 12.47
N ARG A 231 -18.37 -22.90 12.63
CA ARG A 231 -17.22 -22.26 13.31
C ARG A 231 -17.07 -22.76 14.74
N ARG A 232 -18.18 -22.86 15.47
CA ARG A 232 -18.18 -23.35 16.86
C ARG A 232 -17.83 -24.82 16.99
N MET A 233 -18.47 -25.67 16.18
CA MET A 233 -18.20 -27.11 16.20
C MET A 233 -16.77 -27.41 15.74
N ALA A 234 -16.24 -26.64 14.78
CA ALA A 234 -14.84 -26.73 14.38
C ALA A 234 -13.92 -26.34 15.54
N ALA A 235 -14.19 -25.23 16.25
CA ALA A 235 -13.41 -24.83 17.44
C ALA A 235 -13.38 -25.94 18.51
N MET A 236 -14.52 -26.55 18.82
CA MET A 236 -14.59 -27.71 19.73
C MET A 236 -13.81 -28.92 19.21
N SER A 237 -13.92 -29.25 17.92
CA SER A 237 -13.17 -30.37 17.32
C SER A 237 -11.66 -30.16 17.43
N ARG A 238 -11.16 -28.94 17.23
CA ARG A 238 -9.74 -28.60 17.41
C ARG A 238 -9.30 -28.64 18.87
N LEU A 239 -10.18 -28.25 19.79
CA LEU A 239 -9.95 -28.40 21.22
C LEU A 239 -9.69 -29.85 21.59
N LEU A 240 -10.56 -30.74 21.12
CA LEU A 240 -10.39 -32.18 21.31
C LEU A 240 -9.12 -32.68 20.63
N ALA A 241 -8.82 -32.23 19.41
CA ALA A 241 -7.59 -32.62 18.70
C ALA A 241 -6.32 -32.21 19.45
N GLY A 242 -6.35 -31.11 20.22
CA GLY A 242 -5.27 -30.66 21.08
C GLY A 242 -5.11 -31.44 22.40
N MET A 243 -6.09 -32.25 22.80
CA MET A 243 -6.07 -33.04 24.03
C MET A 243 -5.45 -34.43 23.84
N THR A 244 -4.94 -35.02 24.93
CA THR A 244 -4.45 -36.41 24.91
C THR A 244 -5.59 -37.40 24.61
N PRO A 245 -5.30 -38.61 24.10
CA PRO A 245 -6.32 -39.63 23.87
C PRO A 245 -7.15 -39.93 25.13
N ASP A 246 -6.52 -39.97 26.30
CA ASP A 246 -7.19 -40.26 27.58
C ASP A 246 -8.11 -39.12 27.99
N GLN A 247 -7.68 -37.86 27.85
CA GLN A 247 -8.50 -36.68 28.14
C GLN A 247 -9.73 -36.60 27.23
N ARG A 248 -9.55 -36.88 25.93
CA ARG A 248 -10.67 -36.95 24.98
C ARG A 248 -11.68 -38.02 25.37
N ALA A 249 -11.21 -39.21 25.75
CA ALA A 249 -12.08 -40.30 26.17
C ALA A 249 -12.88 -39.93 27.43
N GLN A 250 -12.22 -39.31 28.43
CA GLN A 250 -12.88 -38.83 29.66
C GLN A 250 -13.94 -37.78 29.38
N LEU A 251 -13.65 -36.81 28.51
CA LEU A 251 -14.59 -35.73 28.19
C LEU A 251 -15.78 -36.23 27.36
N SER A 252 -15.55 -37.19 26.45
CA SER A 252 -16.62 -37.88 25.72
C SER A 252 -17.56 -38.63 26.66
N ALA A 253 -17.00 -39.42 27.59
CA ALA A 253 -17.78 -40.16 28.59
C ALA A 253 -18.59 -39.23 29.51
N LEU A 254 -17.99 -38.12 29.93
CA LEU A 254 -18.68 -37.09 30.72
C LEU A 254 -19.84 -36.47 29.91
N SER A 255 -19.62 -36.11 28.64
CA SER A 255 -20.66 -35.55 27.78
C SER A 255 -21.85 -36.49 27.59
N GLU A 256 -21.59 -37.77 27.32
CA GLU A 256 -22.64 -38.81 27.19
C GLU A 256 -23.49 -38.93 28.46
N GLN A 257 -22.84 -38.88 29.63
CA GLN A 257 -23.51 -38.96 30.92
C GLN A 257 -24.33 -37.70 31.27
N LEU A 258 -23.85 -36.51 30.87
CA LEU A 258 -24.52 -35.24 31.15
C LEU A 258 -25.69 -34.95 30.22
N LEU A 259 -25.57 -35.29 28.94
CA LEU A 259 -26.62 -35.06 27.92
C LEU A 259 -27.68 -36.16 27.90
N GLY A 260 -27.35 -37.39 28.33
CA GLY A 260 -28.30 -38.43 28.74
C GLY A 260 -29.27 -38.97 27.68
N ASP A 261 -29.22 -38.49 26.44
CA ASP A 261 -30.21 -38.77 25.40
C ASP A 261 -29.57 -39.17 24.05
N ILE A 262 -29.77 -40.43 23.67
CA ILE A 262 -29.21 -41.06 22.46
C ILE A 262 -29.74 -40.38 21.18
N ASP A 263 -31.00 -39.92 21.18
CA ASP A 263 -31.57 -39.29 19.99
C ASP A 263 -30.97 -37.90 19.76
N LEU A 264 -30.70 -37.16 20.85
CA LEU A 264 -30.11 -35.83 20.77
C LEU A 264 -28.68 -35.89 20.22
N SER A 265 -27.88 -36.84 20.72
CA SER A 265 -26.50 -37.04 20.24
C SER A 265 -26.48 -37.45 18.76
N PHE A 266 -27.40 -38.33 18.34
CA PHE A 266 -27.54 -38.72 16.93
C PHE A 266 -27.85 -37.52 16.02
N GLN A 267 -28.77 -36.62 16.41
CA GLN A 267 -29.10 -35.43 15.62
C GLN A 267 -27.91 -34.46 15.54
N ALA A 268 -27.18 -34.26 16.64
CA ALA A 268 -25.98 -33.44 16.68
C ALA A 268 -24.86 -33.98 15.77
N ASP A 269 -24.65 -35.31 15.76
CA ASP A 269 -23.65 -35.96 14.91
C ASP A 269 -23.99 -35.92 13.42
N ARG A 270 -25.28 -35.99 13.07
CA ARG A 270 -25.75 -35.80 11.70
C ARG A 270 -25.45 -34.37 11.23
N LEU A 271 -25.78 -33.38 12.05
CA LEU A 271 -25.51 -31.97 11.76
C LEU A 271 -24.01 -31.71 11.59
N ARG A 272 -23.19 -32.19 12.53
CA ARG A 272 -21.73 -32.04 12.49
C ARG A 272 -21.12 -32.56 11.20
N ARG A 273 -21.52 -33.76 10.75
CA ARG A 273 -21.04 -34.34 9.49
C ARG A 273 -21.44 -33.50 8.27
N SER A 274 -22.66 -32.98 8.29
CA SER A 274 -23.18 -32.12 7.23
C SER A 274 -22.42 -30.79 7.13
N LEU A 275 -22.13 -30.18 8.29
CA LEU A 275 -21.33 -28.95 8.39
C LEU A 275 -19.87 -29.19 7.98
N GLN A 276 -19.25 -30.29 8.41
CA GLN A 276 -17.88 -30.65 8.01
C GLN A 276 -17.75 -30.82 6.50
N SER A 277 -18.77 -31.40 5.85
CA SER A 277 -18.82 -31.51 4.39
C SER A 277 -19.05 -30.17 3.69
N SER A 278 -19.82 -29.26 4.30
CA SER A 278 -20.20 -27.98 3.68
C SER A 278 -19.14 -26.89 3.87
N TYR A 279 -18.37 -26.97 4.96
CA TYR A 279 -17.34 -26.00 5.34
C TYR A 279 -15.99 -26.69 5.62
N PRO A 280 -15.37 -27.34 4.61
CA PRO A 280 -14.10 -28.05 4.81
C PRO A 280 -12.92 -27.12 5.17
N GLY A 281 -13.03 -25.82 4.84
CA GLY A 281 -12.00 -24.81 5.10
C GLY A 281 -11.84 -24.40 6.57
N LEU A 282 -12.75 -24.80 7.46
CA LEU A 282 -12.69 -24.45 8.88
C LEU A 282 -11.69 -25.29 9.69
N GLY A 283 -10.77 -26.01 9.06
CA GLY A 283 -9.69 -26.72 9.75
C GLY A 283 -10.17 -27.71 10.83
N TRP A 284 -11.18 -28.52 10.49
CA TRP A 284 -11.69 -29.58 11.35
C TRP A 284 -10.60 -30.55 11.77
N ASP A 285 -10.63 -30.99 13.02
CA ASP A 285 -9.74 -32.01 13.60
C ASP A 285 -8.23 -31.68 13.53
N SER A 286 -7.88 -30.45 13.16
CA SER A 286 -6.51 -29.94 13.11
C SER A 286 -6.15 -29.22 14.41
N PRO A 287 -4.97 -29.50 15.01
CA PRO A 287 -4.50 -28.71 16.13
C PRO A 287 -4.29 -27.25 15.71
N VAL A 288 -4.41 -26.33 16.67
CA VAL A 288 -4.21 -24.90 16.46
C VAL A 288 -2.79 -24.63 15.93
N GLU A 289 -2.68 -23.90 14.82
CA GLU A 289 -1.40 -23.53 14.22
C GLU A 289 -0.71 -22.44 15.06
N GLY A 290 0.61 -22.53 15.28
CA GLY A 290 1.36 -21.50 16.02
C GLY A 290 1.64 -21.78 17.51
N GLY A 291 1.41 -23.02 17.98
CA GLY A 291 1.89 -23.52 19.26
C GLY A 291 0.79 -23.84 20.26
N MET A 292 1.08 -24.78 21.17
CA MET A 292 0.15 -25.15 22.24
C MET A 292 0.00 -23.97 23.21
N PRO A 293 -1.22 -23.72 23.74
CA PRO A 293 -1.44 -22.68 24.72
C PRO A 293 -0.60 -22.95 25.97
N THR A 294 0.04 -21.91 26.50
CA THR A 294 1.00 -22.03 27.62
C THR A 294 0.48 -21.39 28.90
N GLY A 295 -0.79 -20.94 28.92
CA GLY A 295 -1.40 -20.36 30.10
C GLY A 295 -1.77 -21.42 31.14
N ASP A 296 -2.02 -20.98 32.37
CA ASP A 296 -2.46 -21.83 33.49
C ASP A 296 -3.90 -21.50 33.95
N SER A 297 -4.64 -20.67 33.19
CA SER A 297 -5.97 -20.24 33.64
C SER A 297 -6.94 -21.41 33.76
N SER A 298 -7.57 -21.54 34.93
CA SER A 298 -8.76 -22.38 35.11
C SER A 298 -9.98 -21.66 34.52
N GLY A 299 -10.80 -22.40 33.77
CA GLY A 299 -11.98 -21.89 33.11
C GLY A 299 -12.96 -23.01 32.79
N SER A 300 -14.18 -22.67 32.39
CA SER A 300 -15.16 -23.66 31.92
C SER A 300 -14.77 -24.21 30.55
N LEU A 301 -15.38 -25.34 30.18
CA LEU A 301 -15.27 -25.89 28.83
C LEU A 301 -15.81 -24.90 27.79
N SER A 302 -16.95 -24.24 28.07
CA SER A 302 -17.55 -23.23 27.19
C SER A 302 -16.61 -22.04 26.97
N GLY A 303 -15.99 -21.51 28.02
CA GLY A 303 -15.03 -20.42 27.92
C GLY A 303 -13.79 -20.78 27.08
N THR A 304 -13.37 -22.06 27.11
CA THR A 304 -12.25 -22.54 26.29
C THR A 304 -12.62 -22.62 24.81
N VAL A 305 -13.85 -23.03 24.47
CA VAL A 305 -14.36 -23.03 23.09
C VAL A 305 -14.48 -21.60 22.55
N GLU A 306 -15.08 -20.68 23.32
CA GLU A 306 -15.17 -19.26 22.93
C GLU A 306 -13.80 -18.61 22.70
N TRP A 307 -12.82 -18.99 23.53
CA TRP A 307 -11.45 -18.56 23.37
C TRP A 307 -10.82 -19.08 22.07
N MET A 308 -11.08 -20.34 21.67
CA MET A 308 -10.63 -20.87 20.38
C MET A 308 -11.32 -20.21 19.20
N GLU A 309 -12.61 -19.92 19.29
CA GLU A 309 -13.32 -19.15 18.25
C GLU A 309 -12.66 -17.79 18.05
N ARG A 310 -12.34 -17.09 19.15
CA ARG A 310 -11.65 -15.79 19.12
C ARG A 310 -10.25 -15.91 18.53
N LEU A 311 -9.54 -16.99 18.82
CA LEU A 311 -8.20 -17.22 18.28
C LEU A 311 -8.23 -17.43 16.76
N GLN A 312 -9.22 -18.19 16.27
CA GLN A 312 -9.44 -18.37 14.84
C GLN A 312 -9.83 -17.05 14.18
N GLU A 313 -10.71 -16.26 14.81
CA GLU A 313 -11.12 -14.96 14.31
C GLU A 313 -9.91 -14.02 14.11
N TYR A 314 -8.93 -14.03 15.03
CA TYR A 314 -7.70 -13.26 14.88
C TYR A 314 -6.82 -13.76 13.73
N GLU A 315 -6.82 -15.06 13.46
CA GLU A 315 -6.07 -15.66 12.36
C GLU A 315 -6.70 -15.32 10.99
N ASP A 316 -8.02 -15.46 10.89
CA ASP A 316 -8.80 -15.05 9.72
C ASP A 316 -8.58 -13.55 9.43
N LEU A 317 -8.60 -12.69 10.47
CA LEU A 317 -8.29 -11.27 10.36
C LEU A 317 -6.86 -11.01 9.90
N ALA A 318 -5.87 -11.72 10.45
CA ALA A 318 -4.47 -11.54 10.08
C ALA A 318 -4.23 -11.92 8.60
N GLN A 319 -4.89 -12.97 8.13
CA GLN A 319 -4.87 -13.38 6.73
C GLN A 319 -5.59 -12.36 5.83
N ALA A 320 -6.78 -11.89 6.23
CA ALA A 320 -7.52 -10.87 5.49
C ALA A 320 -6.71 -9.56 5.38
N LEU A 321 -6.05 -9.12 6.46
CA LEU A 321 -5.17 -7.95 6.48
C LEU A 321 -3.90 -8.15 5.64
N GLY A 322 -3.49 -9.40 5.38
CA GLY A 322 -2.37 -9.72 4.48
C GLY A 322 -2.65 -9.39 3.01
N GLN A 323 -3.91 -9.51 2.57
CA GLN A 323 -4.33 -9.31 1.16
C GLN A 323 -3.56 -10.20 0.15
N ASP A 324 -3.07 -11.37 0.60
CA ASP A 324 -2.18 -12.25 -0.17
C ASP A 324 -2.90 -13.21 -1.13
N TYR A 325 -4.24 -13.14 -1.23
CA TYR A 325 -5.06 -14.04 -2.05
C TYR A 325 -5.68 -13.36 -3.28
N PRO A 326 -6.00 -14.10 -4.36
CA PRO A 326 -6.60 -13.54 -5.57
C PRO A 326 -7.97 -12.90 -5.28
N GLY A 327 -8.14 -11.64 -5.68
CA GLY A 327 -9.40 -10.92 -5.50
C GLY A 327 -9.61 -10.28 -4.13
N ALA A 328 -8.58 -10.28 -3.26
CA ALA A 328 -8.65 -9.68 -1.93
C ALA A 328 -9.12 -8.21 -1.97
N ARG A 329 -10.06 -7.91 -1.08
CA ARG A 329 -10.59 -6.56 -0.86
C ARG A 329 -10.42 -6.15 0.58
N LEU A 330 -10.34 -4.85 0.79
CA LEU A 330 -10.46 -4.30 2.14
C LEU A 330 -11.84 -4.57 2.74
N ASP A 331 -12.87 -4.74 1.91
CA ASP A 331 -14.24 -5.08 2.33
C ASP A 331 -14.36 -6.48 2.94
N ASP A 332 -13.44 -7.38 2.63
CA ASP A 332 -13.43 -8.75 3.17
C ASP A 332 -13.00 -8.77 4.66
N ILE A 333 -12.53 -7.65 5.20
CA ILE A 333 -12.11 -7.52 6.59
C ILE A 333 -13.33 -7.20 7.47
N ASP A 334 -13.61 -8.09 8.43
CA ASP A 334 -14.69 -7.90 9.41
C ASP A 334 -14.38 -6.75 10.40
N GLU A 335 -15.20 -5.70 10.35
CA GLU A 335 -15.07 -4.52 11.21
C GLU A 335 -15.32 -4.82 12.69
N THR A 336 -16.25 -5.72 13.00
CA THR A 336 -16.62 -6.08 14.37
C THR A 336 -15.51 -6.89 15.01
N ALA A 337 -14.96 -7.85 14.25
CA ALA A 337 -13.81 -8.64 14.63
C ALA A 337 -12.58 -7.75 14.87
N LEU A 338 -12.28 -6.84 13.93
CA LEU A 338 -11.14 -5.93 14.03
C LEU A 338 -11.27 -4.99 15.23
N ARG A 339 -12.47 -4.45 15.49
CA ARG A 339 -12.74 -3.61 16.67
C ARG A 339 -12.46 -4.38 17.96
N ARG A 340 -12.88 -5.65 18.06
CA ARG A 340 -12.61 -6.49 19.24
C ARG A 340 -11.11 -6.74 19.42
N ALA A 341 -10.39 -7.03 18.34
CA ALA A 341 -8.97 -7.37 18.38
C ALA A 341 -8.07 -6.16 18.70
N VAL A 342 -8.38 -5.01 18.09
CA VAL A 342 -7.44 -3.88 17.99
C VAL A 342 -7.98 -2.57 18.57
N GLY A 343 -9.29 -2.51 18.86
CA GLY A 343 -9.99 -1.32 19.37
C GLY A 343 -10.51 -0.40 18.26
N ASP A 344 -11.20 0.68 18.66
CA ASP A 344 -11.80 1.64 17.71
C ASP A 344 -10.78 2.37 16.83
N GLU A 345 -9.54 2.54 17.31
CA GLU A 345 -8.45 3.09 16.51
C GLU A 345 -8.12 2.21 15.31
N GLY A 346 -8.09 0.88 15.48
CA GLY A 346 -7.80 -0.04 14.38
C GLY A 346 -8.92 -0.06 13.33
N LEU A 347 -10.17 0.07 13.78
CA LEU A 347 -11.31 0.22 12.88
C LEU A 347 -11.26 1.55 12.11
N HIS A 348 -10.86 2.63 12.77
CA HIS A 348 -10.66 3.91 12.13
C HIS A 348 -9.61 3.82 11.01
N ASP A 349 -8.47 3.17 11.29
CA ASP A 349 -7.41 2.95 10.32
C ASP A 349 -7.91 2.17 9.08
N LEU A 350 -8.66 1.09 9.28
CA LEU A 350 -9.26 0.32 8.18
C LEU A 350 -10.20 1.17 7.32
N ARG A 351 -11.09 1.95 7.95
CA ARG A 351 -12.04 2.81 7.23
C ARG A 351 -11.33 3.90 6.44
N ALA A 352 -10.26 4.48 6.98
CA ALA A 352 -9.44 5.44 6.25
C ALA A 352 -8.77 4.81 5.01
N LEU A 353 -8.31 3.55 5.10
CA LEU A 353 -7.76 2.83 3.94
C LEU A 353 -8.84 2.52 2.89
N ARG A 354 -10.05 2.10 3.30
CA ARG A 354 -11.19 1.91 2.38
C ARG A 354 -11.57 3.21 1.66
N GLU A 355 -11.53 4.33 2.39
CA GLU A 355 -11.80 5.64 1.82
C GLU A 355 -10.77 6.05 0.77
N VAL A 356 -9.49 5.72 1.00
CA VAL A 356 -8.42 5.95 0.01
C VAL A 356 -8.70 5.18 -1.28
N GLU A 357 -9.08 3.91 -1.21
CA GLU A 357 -9.44 3.12 -2.40
C GLU A 357 -10.65 3.74 -3.12
N ARG A 358 -11.71 4.07 -2.37
CA ARG A 358 -12.94 4.66 -2.90
C ARG A 358 -12.66 5.97 -3.63
N VAL A 359 -11.91 6.88 -3.03
CA VAL A 359 -11.60 8.19 -3.60
C VAL A 359 -10.76 8.06 -4.88
N LEU A 360 -9.80 7.14 -4.92
CA LEU A 360 -9.02 6.88 -6.12
C LEU A 360 -9.86 6.28 -7.25
N GLU A 361 -10.79 5.36 -6.94
CA GLU A 361 -11.70 4.76 -7.91
C GLU A 361 -12.72 5.80 -8.44
N GLU A 362 -13.32 6.62 -7.57
CA GLU A 362 -14.27 7.68 -7.94
C GLU A 362 -13.63 8.77 -8.81
N ALA A 363 -12.37 9.10 -8.55
CA ALA A 363 -11.59 10.01 -9.38
C ALA A 363 -11.13 9.37 -10.71
N GLY A 364 -11.42 8.09 -10.93
CA GLY A 364 -10.91 7.31 -12.07
C GLY A 364 -9.39 7.16 -12.08
N ALA A 365 -8.72 7.40 -10.94
CA ALA A 365 -7.27 7.33 -10.80
C ALA A 365 -6.78 5.91 -10.56
N ALA A 366 -7.56 5.08 -9.86
CA ALA A 366 -7.30 3.64 -9.71
C ALA A 366 -8.47 2.81 -10.27
N GLY A 367 -8.19 1.56 -10.60
CA GLY A 367 -9.17 0.59 -11.08
C GLY A 367 -8.73 -0.82 -10.74
N ARG A 368 -9.69 -1.75 -10.76
CA ARG A 368 -9.43 -3.15 -10.44
C ARG A 368 -9.08 -3.94 -11.71
N HIS A 369 -7.89 -4.53 -11.73
CA HIS A 369 -7.43 -5.44 -12.78
C HIS A 369 -7.00 -6.76 -12.15
N HIS A 370 -7.56 -7.88 -12.62
CA HIS A 370 -7.32 -9.22 -12.06
C HIS A 370 -7.50 -9.33 -10.52
N GLY A 371 -8.42 -8.54 -9.96
CA GLY A 371 -8.71 -8.50 -8.53
C GLY A 371 -7.78 -7.61 -7.70
N ARG A 372 -6.75 -7.01 -8.30
CA ARG A 372 -5.83 -6.09 -7.63
C ARG A 372 -6.17 -4.63 -7.95
N LEU A 373 -5.93 -3.74 -6.99
CA LEU A 373 -6.06 -2.31 -7.19
C LEU A 373 -4.80 -1.81 -7.91
N GLU A 374 -4.98 -1.25 -9.10
CA GLU A 374 -3.91 -0.75 -9.95
C GLU A 374 -4.25 0.68 -10.42
N LEU A 375 -3.24 1.49 -10.68
CA LEU A 375 -3.46 2.86 -11.17
C LEU A 375 -3.86 2.84 -12.64
N THR A 376 -4.93 3.56 -12.96
CA THR A 376 -5.37 3.69 -14.35
C THR A 376 -4.43 4.60 -15.14
N PRO A 377 -4.48 4.59 -16.48
CA PRO A 377 -3.78 5.59 -17.29
C PRO A 377 -4.16 7.04 -16.94
N HIS A 378 -5.34 7.30 -16.37
CA HIS A 378 -5.70 8.62 -15.86
C HIS A 378 -4.98 8.94 -14.54
N GLY A 379 -4.92 8.00 -13.60
CA GLY A 379 -4.20 8.15 -12.34
C GLY A 379 -2.70 8.35 -12.53
N ILE A 380 -2.06 7.56 -13.39
CA ILE A 380 -0.63 7.71 -13.72
C ILE A 380 -0.34 9.09 -14.33
N ARG A 381 -1.23 9.60 -15.21
CA ARG A 381 -1.09 10.94 -15.79
C ARG A 381 -1.19 12.03 -14.73
N ARG A 382 -2.16 11.92 -13.81
CA ARG A 382 -2.41 12.89 -12.75
C ARG A 382 -1.28 12.88 -11.71
N LEU A 383 -0.79 11.69 -11.33
CA LEU A 383 0.39 11.47 -10.50
C LEU A 383 1.61 12.16 -11.11
N GLY A 384 1.90 11.86 -12.38
CA GLY A 384 3.02 12.47 -13.10
C GLY A 384 2.96 14.00 -13.09
N GLN A 385 1.82 14.60 -13.44
CA GLN A 385 1.65 16.06 -13.46
C GLN A 385 1.93 16.71 -12.10
N LYS A 386 1.51 16.08 -11.00
CA LYS A 386 1.66 16.61 -9.65
C LYS A 386 3.04 16.36 -9.03
N SER A 387 3.59 15.15 -9.11
CA SER A 387 4.95 14.83 -8.62
C SER A 387 5.99 15.72 -9.30
N LEU A 388 5.79 15.99 -10.60
CA LEU A 388 6.58 16.95 -11.35
C LEU A 388 6.44 18.38 -10.78
N ALA A 389 5.21 18.85 -10.52
CA ALA A 389 4.92 20.16 -9.93
C ALA A 389 5.52 20.41 -8.54
N HIS A 390 5.69 19.36 -7.72
CA HIS A 390 6.30 19.46 -6.40
C HIS A 390 7.83 19.67 -6.49
N ILE A 391 8.52 18.87 -7.33
CA ILE A 391 9.96 19.03 -7.62
C ILE A 391 10.24 20.42 -8.22
N TYR A 392 9.35 20.92 -9.08
CA TYR A 392 9.51 22.22 -9.76
C TYR A 392 9.57 23.41 -8.80
N ARG A 393 8.86 23.39 -7.67
CA ARG A 393 8.83 24.53 -6.73
C ARG A 393 10.14 24.64 -5.96
N GLN A 394 10.66 23.52 -5.47
CA GLN A 394 11.90 23.47 -4.70
C GLN A 394 13.14 23.79 -5.54
N ALA A 395 13.18 23.39 -6.82
CA ALA A 395 14.31 23.64 -7.70
C ALA A 395 14.37 25.10 -8.24
N ILE A 396 13.22 25.78 -8.37
CA ILE A 396 13.15 27.16 -8.89
C ILE A 396 13.34 28.20 -7.78
N ASP A 397 12.91 27.91 -6.54
CA ASP A 397 13.08 28.83 -5.41
C ASP A 397 14.54 28.92 -4.93
N GLY A 398 15.41 28.00 -5.37
CA GLY A 398 16.85 27.97 -5.14
C GLY A 398 17.66 28.82 -6.13
N GLY A 399 17.33 30.11 -6.26
CA GLY A 399 18.26 31.17 -6.69
C GLY A 399 18.96 31.04 -8.04
N VAL A 400 18.31 31.44 -9.13
CA VAL A 400 19.00 32.10 -10.27
C VAL A 400 18.11 33.21 -10.79
N GLY A 401 18.49 34.45 -10.47
CA GLY A 401 17.90 35.65 -11.07
C GLY A 401 18.02 35.58 -12.60
N SER A 402 16.90 35.79 -13.27
CA SER A 402 16.76 35.83 -14.71
C SER A 402 17.63 36.92 -15.34
N HIS A 403 18.88 36.60 -15.65
CA HIS A 403 19.72 37.42 -16.52
C HIS A 403 19.36 37.12 -17.98
N ARG A 404 18.34 37.82 -18.50
CA ARG A 404 18.17 37.99 -19.93
C ARG A 404 19.46 38.57 -20.49
N ALA A 405 20.17 37.81 -21.33
CA ALA A 405 21.24 38.35 -22.15
C ALA A 405 20.59 39.29 -23.19
N LEU A 406 20.41 40.55 -22.80
CA LEU A 406 19.98 41.64 -23.66
C LEU A 406 21.09 41.89 -24.69
N ARG A 407 20.89 41.42 -25.92
CA ARG A 407 21.55 42.01 -27.08
C ARG A 407 20.64 43.08 -27.66
N THR A 408 20.91 44.33 -27.33
CA THR A 408 20.31 45.48 -28.01
C THR A 408 21.22 45.85 -29.18
N GLY A 409 20.82 45.40 -30.38
CA GLY A 409 21.54 45.69 -31.62
C GLY A 409 21.67 44.50 -32.57
N GLY A 410 21.12 44.64 -33.76
CA GLY A 410 21.22 43.66 -34.85
C GLY A 410 20.02 43.70 -35.80
N ASP A 411 20.05 42.80 -36.78
CA ASP A 411 19.00 42.60 -37.79
C ASP A 411 17.84 41.72 -37.27
N GLY A 412 17.33 41.99 -36.06
CA GLY A 412 16.27 41.22 -35.40
C GLY A 412 14.84 41.77 -35.62
N GLU A 413 13.88 41.23 -34.87
CA GLU A 413 12.48 41.69 -34.86
C GLU A 413 12.32 42.97 -34.03
N PRO A 414 11.59 44.00 -34.51
CA PRO A 414 11.45 45.27 -33.79
C PRO A 414 10.76 45.08 -32.43
N THR A 415 11.38 45.56 -31.34
CA THR A 415 10.80 45.46 -29.98
C THR A 415 9.79 46.57 -29.69
N GLY A 416 9.70 47.57 -30.57
CA GLY A 416 8.93 48.81 -30.36
C GLY A 416 9.61 49.79 -29.40
N ALA A 417 10.74 49.41 -28.77
CA ALA A 417 11.59 50.31 -28.03
C ALA A 417 12.56 51.03 -28.97
N THR A 418 12.98 52.22 -28.57
CA THR A 418 13.90 53.04 -29.34
C THR A 418 14.99 53.58 -28.43
N ARG A 419 16.19 53.77 -28.98
CA ARG A 419 17.34 54.33 -28.26
C ARG A 419 18.00 55.43 -29.07
N THR A 420 18.63 56.39 -28.41
CA THR A 420 19.41 57.44 -29.08
C THR A 420 20.59 56.83 -29.84
N TRP A 421 20.79 57.30 -31.07
CA TRP A 421 21.90 56.91 -31.93
C TRP A 421 23.25 57.36 -31.35
N GLN A 422 24.24 56.48 -31.40
CA GLN A 422 25.63 56.75 -31.05
C GLN A 422 26.56 56.42 -32.22
N PHE A 423 27.72 57.07 -32.24
CA PHE A 423 28.72 56.85 -33.29
C PHE A 423 29.21 55.38 -33.27
N GLY A 424 29.01 54.67 -34.39
CA GLY A 424 29.33 53.24 -34.52
C GLY A 424 28.10 52.31 -34.61
N ASP A 425 26.89 52.84 -34.38
CA ASP A 425 25.65 52.05 -34.44
C ASP A 425 25.21 51.70 -35.88
N PRO A 426 24.57 50.53 -36.09
CA PRO A 426 23.99 50.16 -37.38
C PRO A 426 22.83 51.10 -37.77
N PHE A 427 22.72 51.43 -39.05
CA PHE A 427 21.76 52.42 -39.55
C PHE A 427 20.32 51.87 -39.65
N ARG A 428 19.63 51.73 -38.50
CA ARG A 428 18.21 51.32 -38.39
C ARG A 428 17.40 52.40 -37.66
N ILE A 429 17.16 53.51 -38.34
CA ILE A 429 16.49 54.69 -37.78
C ILE A 429 14.98 54.44 -37.65
N ASP A 430 14.41 54.71 -36.46
CA ASP A 430 12.97 54.91 -36.31
C ASP A 430 12.61 56.29 -36.87
N ILE A 431 12.05 56.29 -38.07
CA ILE A 431 11.71 57.51 -38.82
C ILE A 431 10.70 58.36 -38.04
N THR A 432 9.73 57.73 -37.37
CA THR A 432 8.64 58.42 -36.67
C THR A 432 9.16 59.17 -35.45
N ARG A 433 9.95 58.50 -34.61
CA ARG A 433 10.58 59.10 -33.42
C ARG A 433 11.63 60.14 -33.80
N THR A 434 12.43 59.87 -34.84
CA THR A 434 13.45 60.80 -35.31
C THR A 434 12.84 62.11 -35.82
N ILE A 435 11.77 62.03 -36.62
CA ILE A 435 11.03 63.22 -37.08
C ILE A 435 10.36 63.92 -35.89
N ARG A 436 9.78 63.17 -34.95
CA ARG A 436 9.16 63.74 -33.74
C ARG A 436 10.16 64.52 -32.89
N ASN A 437 11.34 63.96 -32.63
CA ASN A 437 12.41 64.63 -31.86
C ASN A 437 12.86 65.92 -32.56
N ALA A 438 13.04 65.86 -33.88
CA ALA A 438 13.42 67.03 -34.68
C ALA A 438 12.35 68.13 -34.67
N THR A 439 11.06 67.77 -34.77
CA THR A 439 9.94 68.73 -34.69
C THR A 439 9.76 69.32 -33.30
N LEU A 440 9.93 68.53 -32.23
CA LEU A 440 9.87 69.02 -30.85
C LEU A 440 11.00 70.00 -30.54
N ARG A 441 12.22 69.72 -31.01
CA ARG A 441 13.34 70.66 -30.89
C ARG A 441 13.04 71.97 -31.63
N ALA A 442 12.53 71.89 -32.86
CA ALA A 442 12.19 73.08 -33.64
C ALA A 442 11.10 73.94 -32.94
N GLY A 443 10.15 73.31 -32.25
CA GLY A 443 9.13 73.99 -31.45
C GLY A 443 9.67 74.65 -30.18
N GLN A 444 10.63 74.02 -29.50
CA GLN A 444 11.26 74.56 -28.27
C GLN A 444 12.25 75.69 -28.53
N ALA A 445 12.87 75.72 -29.72
CA ALA A 445 13.81 76.78 -30.12
C ALA A 445 13.13 78.13 -30.41
N GLY A 446 11.80 78.26 -30.23
CA GLY A 446 11.09 79.53 -30.38
C GLY A 446 11.07 80.08 -31.81
N THR A 447 11.46 79.30 -32.81
CA THR A 447 11.47 79.73 -34.21
C THR A 447 10.07 79.68 -34.79
N SER A 448 9.29 80.73 -34.51
CA SER A 448 8.09 81.07 -35.28
C SER A 448 8.49 81.49 -36.68
N ALA A 449 8.59 80.51 -37.60
CA ALA A 449 8.48 80.76 -39.02
C ALA A 449 7.89 79.53 -39.70
N LEU A 450 6.56 79.54 -39.85
CA LEU A 450 5.89 78.86 -40.93
C LEU A 450 6.50 79.33 -42.26
N ARG A 451 7.49 78.58 -42.76
CA ARG A 451 7.76 78.43 -44.20
C ARG A 451 7.99 76.94 -44.51
N PRO A 452 7.41 76.41 -45.60
CA PRO A 452 7.33 74.98 -45.83
C PRO A 452 8.55 74.49 -46.60
N THR A 453 9.70 74.31 -45.94
CA THR A 453 10.84 73.62 -46.58
C THR A 453 11.69 72.88 -45.55
N GLY A 454 11.21 71.72 -45.10
CA GLY A 454 12.03 70.68 -44.50
C GLY A 454 12.18 70.71 -42.97
N VAL A 455 12.12 69.53 -42.36
CA VAL A 455 12.55 69.29 -40.98
C VAL A 455 14.08 69.17 -41.01
N SER A 456 14.81 70.07 -40.34
CA SER A 456 16.26 69.95 -40.19
C SER A 456 16.58 68.86 -39.17
N LEU A 457 17.23 67.78 -39.59
CA LEU A 457 17.69 66.68 -38.72
C LEU A 457 19.13 66.94 -38.24
N THR A 458 19.41 66.64 -36.97
CA THR A 458 20.77 66.62 -36.41
C THR A 458 21.06 65.25 -35.78
N GLY A 459 22.34 64.98 -35.48
CA GLY A 459 22.78 63.74 -34.84
C GLY A 459 22.00 63.35 -33.57
N GLN A 460 21.50 64.35 -32.83
CA GLN A 460 20.75 64.15 -31.58
C GLN A 460 19.29 63.74 -31.80
N ASP A 461 18.75 63.87 -33.02
CA ASP A 461 17.38 63.46 -33.33
C ASP A 461 17.26 61.98 -33.63
N PHE A 462 18.34 61.36 -34.10
CA PHE A 462 18.30 59.98 -34.56
C PHE A 462 18.02 59.05 -33.38
N GLU A 463 16.89 58.37 -33.48
CA GLU A 463 16.62 57.21 -32.66
C GLU A 463 16.63 55.95 -33.51
N LEU A 464 17.25 54.92 -32.96
CA LEU A 464 17.34 53.60 -33.55
C LEU A 464 16.19 52.75 -33.03
N ALA A 465 15.52 52.04 -33.93
CA ALA A 465 14.58 51.01 -33.55
C ALA A 465 15.35 49.83 -32.95
N GLU A 466 15.02 49.45 -31.71
CA GLU A 466 15.61 48.28 -31.10
C GLU A 466 15.02 47.01 -31.73
N ALA A 467 15.89 46.05 -31.96
CA ALA A 467 15.55 44.76 -32.53
C ALA A 467 16.09 43.66 -31.62
N GLU A 468 15.23 42.72 -31.23
CA GLU A 468 15.61 41.55 -30.43
C GLU A 468 15.99 40.41 -31.38
N GLN A 469 17.17 39.84 -31.19
CA GLN A 469 17.50 38.55 -31.81
C GLN A 469 17.22 37.45 -30.79
N ARG A 470 16.08 36.76 -30.97
CA ARG A 470 15.82 35.52 -30.24
C ARG A 470 16.54 34.38 -30.92
N VAL A 471 17.58 33.87 -30.26
CA VAL A 471 18.25 32.63 -30.68
C VAL A 471 17.38 31.46 -30.23
N ARG A 472 16.82 30.74 -31.20
CA ARG A 472 16.17 29.44 -30.98
C ARG A 472 17.23 28.37 -30.74
N VAL A 473 16.97 27.47 -29.79
CA VAL A 473 17.85 26.35 -29.46
C VAL A 473 17.11 25.03 -29.67
N ALA A 474 17.78 24.06 -30.28
CA ALA A 474 17.31 22.68 -30.36
C ALA A 474 18.22 21.80 -29.50
N THR A 475 17.68 21.26 -28.41
CA THR A 475 18.41 20.48 -27.42
C THR A 475 17.96 19.01 -27.46
N VAL A 476 18.92 18.10 -27.57
CA VAL A 476 18.70 16.66 -27.41
C VAL A 476 19.40 16.20 -26.13
N LEU A 477 18.63 15.68 -25.18
CA LEU A 477 19.13 14.98 -24.00
C LEU A 477 19.27 13.49 -24.30
N LEU A 478 20.50 12.99 -24.24
CA LEU A 478 20.87 11.58 -24.32
C LEU A 478 20.96 11.03 -22.91
N LEU A 479 20.08 10.09 -22.57
CA LEU A 479 19.97 9.47 -21.26
C LEU A 479 20.42 8.01 -21.34
N ASP A 480 21.49 7.66 -20.65
CA ASP A 480 21.95 6.28 -20.55
C ASP A 480 20.94 5.44 -19.75
N MET A 481 20.45 4.35 -20.36
CA MET A 481 19.51 3.40 -19.78
C MET A 481 20.12 2.00 -19.62
N SER A 482 21.45 1.90 -19.73
CA SER A 482 22.15 0.63 -19.56
C SER A 482 21.99 0.09 -18.13
N PHE A 483 22.11 -1.22 -17.98
CA PHE A 483 21.95 -1.91 -16.70
C PHE A 483 22.90 -1.42 -15.57
N SER A 484 24.03 -0.76 -15.89
CA SER A 484 24.94 -0.18 -14.88
C SER A 484 24.32 1.01 -14.13
N MET A 485 23.47 1.78 -14.80
CA MET A 485 22.84 2.98 -14.24
C MET A 485 21.99 2.69 -12.98
N PRO A 486 21.03 1.73 -12.99
CA PRO A 486 20.26 1.40 -11.79
C PRO A 486 21.11 0.70 -10.73
N LEU A 487 22.07 -0.16 -11.11
CA LEU A 487 22.97 -0.83 -10.16
C LEU A 487 23.76 0.15 -9.29
N ARG A 488 24.10 1.32 -9.84
CA ARG A 488 24.87 2.36 -9.16
C ARG A 488 24.01 3.48 -8.57
N GLY A 489 22.68 3.39 -8.66
CA GLY A 489 21.76 4.42 -8.17
C GLY A 489 21.70 5.69 -9.05
N ASN A 490 22.27 5.65 -10.25
CA ASN A 490 22.42 6.79 -11.15
C ASN A 490 21.16 7.10 -11.99
N TRP A 491 20.29 6.10 -12.16
CA TRP A 491 19.09 6.21 -12.98
C TRP A 491 18.10 7.28 -12.48
N VAL A 492 17.82 7.31 -11.17
CA VAL A 492 16.84 8.23 -10.58
C VAL A 492 17.27 9.69 -10.71
N PRO A 493 18.53 10.08 -10.37
CA PRO A 493 19.03 11.43 -10.63
C PRO A 493 18.94 11.83 -12.10
N ALA A 494 19.30 10.94 -13.02
CA ALA A 494 19.27 11.21 -14.45
C ALA A 494 17.84 11.43 -14.98
N LYS A 495 16.86 10.63 -14.50
CA LYS A 495 15.43 10.83 -14.77
C LYS A 495 14.92 12.18 -14.26
N ARG A 496 15.30 12.59 -13.04
CA ARG A 496 14.94 13.90 -12.47
C ARG A 496 15.45 15.05 -13.34
N VAL A 497 16.69 14.98 -13.83
CA VAL A 497 17.29 15.98 -14.74
C VAL A 497 16.50 16.10 -16.04
N ALA A 498 16.16 14.97 -16.67
CA ALA A 498 15.41 14.95 -17.92
C ALA A 498 14.06 15.67 -17.78
N LEU A 499 13.35 15.38 -16.70
CA LEU A 499 12.07 15.97 -16.36
C LEU A 499 12.17 17.46 -16.00
N ALA A 500 13.25 17.85 -15.31
CA ALA A 500 13.52 19.25 -14.95
C ALA A 500 13.81 20.11 -16.19
N LEU A 501 14.70 19.65 -17.07
CA LEU A 501 15.04 20.36 -18.31
C LEU A 501 13.82 20.52 -19.22
N GLN A 502 13.01 19.46 -19.34
CA GLN A 502 11.81 19.53 -20.16
C GLN A 502 10.86 20.63 -19.68
N SER A 503 10.55 20.67 -18.39
CA SER A 503 9.66 21.70 -17.85
C SER A 503 10.25 23.10 -17.89
N LEU A 504 11.57 23.24 -17.71
CA LEU A 504 12.23 24.52 -17.82
C LEU A 504 12.09 25.08 -19.24
N ILE A 505 12.28 24.24 -20.25
CA ILE A 505 12.17 24.62 -21.66
C ILE A 505 10.70 24.91 -22.02
N ASP A 506 9.78 24.01 -21.69
CA ASP A 506 8.35 24.17 -21.98
C ASP A 506 7.77 25.43 -21.28
N GLY A 507 8.26 25.75 -20.08
CA GLY A 507 7.77 26.88 -19.28
C GLY A 507 8.41 28.24 -19.63
N GLN A 508 9.75 28.30 -19.72
CA GLN A 508 10.46 29.58 -19.92
C GLN A 508 10.84 29.85 -21.37
N PHE A 509 10.90 28.82 -22.22
CA PHE A 509 11.43 28.92 -23.58
C PHE A 509 10.55 28.16 -24.60
N PRO A 510 9.29 28.58 -24.80
CA PRO A 510 8.31 27.84 -25.62
C PRO A 510 8.67 27.74 -27.11
N GLU A 511 9.57 28.60 -27.59
CA GLU A 511 10.08 28.58 -28.98
C GLU A 511 11.25 27.60 -29.19
N ASP A 512 11.83 27.08 -28.10
CA ASP A 512 12.93 26.11 -28.17
C ASP A 512 12.39 24.68 -28.38
N ARG A 513 13.25 23.79 -28.87
CA ARG A 513 12.89 22.39 -29.13
C ARG A 513 13.69 21.48 -28.21
N PHE A 514 12.98 20.63 -27.47
CA PHE A 514 13.58 19.64 -26.58
C PHE A 514 13.21 18.22 -26.96
N TYR A 515 14.20 17.33 -26.98
CA TYR A 515 14.02 15.90 -27.21
C TYR A 515 14.77 15.10 -26.16
N VAL A 516 14.14 14.04 -25.65
CA VAL A 516 14.80 13.04 -24.81
C VAL A 516 15.00 11.76 -25.61
N VAL A 517 16.20 11.22 -25.58
CA VAL A 517 16.57 9.95 -26.22
C VAL A 517 17.21 9.08 -25.15
N GLY A 518 16.54 7.97 -24.82
CA GLY A 518 17.10 6.92 -23.99
C GLY A 518 17.93 5.97 -24.84
N PHE A 519 19.09 5.55 -24.35
CA PHE A 519 19.93 4.60 -25.08
C PHE A 519 20.46 3.48 -24.19
N SER A 520 20.35 2.25 -24.70
CA SER A 520 20.90 1.00 -24.15
C SER A 520 21.63 0.27 -25.29
N ASP A 521 21.29 -0.98 -25.58
CA ASP A 521 21.56 -1.66 -26.85
C ASP A 521 21.07 -0.87 -28.08
N PHE A 522 19.90 -0.21 -28.01
CA PHE A 522 19.37 0.70 -29.02
C PHE A 522 19.05 2.07 -28.42
N ALA A 523 19.07 3.11 -29.26
CA ALA A 523 18.57 4.44 -28.90
C ALA A 523 17.10 4.56 -29.32
N ARG A 524 16.26 5.10 -28.44
CA ARG A 524 14.84 5.39 -28.70
C ARG A 524 14.45 6.75 -28.15
N ARG A 525 13.57 7.45 -28.85
CA ARG A 525 13.00 8.70 -28.35
C ARG A 525 12.07 8.38 -27.18
N LEU A 526 12.26 9.08 -26.07
CA LEU A 526 11.40 8.99 -24.89
C LEU A 526 10.42 10.17 -24.87
N GLN A 527 9.20 9.89 -24.45
CA GLN A 527 8.20 10.88 -24.08
C GLN A 527 8.17 11.06 -22.56
N PRO A 528 7.59 12.16 -22.03
CA PRO A 528 7.50 12.40 -20.59
C PRO A 528 6.87 11.26 -19.81
N ARG A 529 5.82 10.65 -20.40
CA ARG A 529 5.13 9.49 -19.83
C ARG A 529 6.04 8.27 -19.72
N ASP A 530 6.95 8.10 -20.68
CA ASP A 530 7.87 6.97 -20.68
C ASP A 530 8.87 7.17 -19.53
N LEU A 531 9.34 8.40 -19.28
CA LEU A 531 10.20 8.66 -18.13
C LEU A 531 9.52 8.31 -16.80
N VAL A 532 8.24 8.65 -16.60
CA VAL A 532 7.50 8.37 -15.35
C VAL A 532 7.14 6.89 -15.20
N ALA A 533 6.59 6.27 -16.26
CA ALA A 533 6.06 4.91 -16.23
C ALA A 533 7.12 3.81 -16.39
N THR A 534 8.28 4.12 -16.97
CA THR A 534 9.32 3.11 -17.22
C THR A 534 10.07 2.82 -15.91
N GLY A 535 9.82 1.65 -15.34
CA GLY A 535 10.78 0.96 -14.47
C GLY A 535 12.06 0.62 -15.27
N TRP A 536 13.15 0.25 -14.62
CA TRP A 536 14.37 -0.11 -15.34
C TRP A 536 14.19 -1.46 -16.05
N GLU A 537 14.53 -1.53 -17.34
CA GLU A 537 14.58 -2.78 -18.11
C GLU A 537 16.03 -3.34 -18.04
N PRO A 538 16.24 -4.65 -17.80
CA PRO A 538 17.59 -5.23 -17.65
C PRO A 538 18.27 -5.44 -19.02
N VAL A 539 18.46 -4.35 -19.77
CA VAL A 539 19.06 -4.37 -21.10
C VAL A 539 20.53 -3.98 -21.00
N MET A 540 21.40 -4.85 -21.51
CA MET A 540 22.84 -4.63 -21.49
C MET A 540 23.28 -3.82 -22.71
N GLY A 541 24.24 -2.91 -22.51
CA GLY A 541 24.88 -2.17 -23.59
C GLY A 541 24.66 -0.66 -23.53
N THR A 542 25.68 0.06 -23.99
CA THR A 542 25.76 1.52 -23.98
C THR A 542 26.03 2.00 -25.42
N ASN A 543 24.99 2.08 -26.25
CA ASN A 543 25.11 2.36 -27.69
C ASN A 543 25.15 3.86 -28.00
N MET A 544 26.26 4.50 -27.65
CA MET A 544 26.48 5.93 -27.91
C MET A 544 26.46 6.26 -29.40
N GLN A 545 26.92 5.35 -30.27
CA GLN A 545 26.87 5.52 -31.72
C GLN A 545 25.42 5.74 -32.19
N HIS A 546 24.48 4.89 -31.77
CA HIS A 546 23.08 5.02 -32.16
C HIS A 546 22.45 6.27 -31.55
N ALA A 547 22.79 6.60 -30.30
CA ALA A 547 22.32 7.82 -29.63
C ALA A 547 22.73 9.09 -30.40
N PHE A 548 23.99 9.22 -30.78
CA PHE A 548 24.49 10.36 -31.57
C PHE A 548 23.88 10.43 -32.96
N LEU A 549 23.67 9.27 -33.61
CA LEU A 549 23.02 9.19 -34.91
C LEU A 549 21.57 9.71 -34.83
N MET A 550 20.83 9.31 -33.80
CA MET A 550 19.48 9.80 -33.55
C MET A 550 19.46 11.28 -33.22
N ALA A 551 20.36 11.76 -32.34
CA ALA A 551 20.48 13.17 -32.02
C ALA A 551 20.73 14.03 -33.27
N ARG A 552 21.65 13.61 -34.13
CA ARG A 552 21.95 14.33 -35.39
C ARG A 552 20.74 14.40 -36.31
N ARG A 553 19.94 13.32 -36.41
CA ARG A 553 18.68 13.32 -37.19
C ARG A 553 17.65 14.30 -36.61
N LEU A 554 17.46 14.30 -35.29
CA LEU A 554 16.51 15.18 -34.62
C LEU A 554 16.91 16.66 -34.73
N LEU A 555 18.19 16.96 -34.56
CA LEU A 555 18.73 18.31 -34.69
C LEU A 555 18.66 18.81 -36.15
N GLY A 556 18.92 17.94 -37.12
CA GLY A 556 18.82 18.28 -38.54
C GLY A 556 17.42 18.67 -39.02
N ALA A 557 16.38 18.36 -38.25
CA ALA A 557 15.01 18.82 -38.52
C ALA A 557 14.78 20.30 -38.20
N HIS A 558 15.71 20.94 -37.47
CA HIS A 558 15.62 22.34 -37.02
C HIS A 558 16.86 23.14 -37.47
N PRO A 559 17.02 23.42 -38.78
CA PRO A 559 18.20 24.12 -39.31
C PRO A 559 18.29 25.58 -38.87
N ASP A 560 17.19 26.17 -38.39
CA ASP A 560 17.09 27.55 -37.89
C ASP A 560 17.45 27.69 -36.40
N ALA A 561 17.63 26.57 -35.68
CA ALA A 561 17.96 26.55 -34.26
C ALA A 561 19.44 26.22 -34.02
N GLN A 562 20.02 26.73 -32.95
CA GLN A 562 21.35 26.32 -32.51
C GLN A 562 21.29 24.89 -31.94
N PRO A 563 22.04 23.92 -32.50
CA PRO A 563 21.99 22.54 -32.05
C PRO A 563 22.82 22.33 -30.77
N GLN A 564 22.22 21.65 -29.79
CA GLN A 564 22.84 21.29 -28.52
C GLN A 564 22.54 19.83 -28.18
N VAL A 565 23.54 19.13 -27.65
CA VAL A 565 23.41 17.78 -27.10
C VAL A 565 23.93 17.77 -25.67
N ILE A 566 23.10 17.25 -24.77
CA ILE A 566 23.44 16.96 -23.39
C ILE A 566 23.44 15.44 -23.25
N MET A 567 24.48 14.84 -22.71
CA MET A 567 24.55 13.40 -22.46
C MET A 567 24.76 13.16 -20.97
N VAL A 568 23.98 12.25 -20.39
CA VAL A 568 24.15 11.74 -19.02
C VAL A 568 24.43 10.26 -19.10
N THR A 569 25.60 9.82 -18.61
CA THR A 569 26.07 8.43 -18.71
C THR A 569 26.99 8.09 -17.55
N ASP A 570 27.11 6.80 -17.22
CA ASP A 570 28.01 6.28 -16.20
C ASP A 570 29.14 5.40 -16.77
N GLY A 571 29.30 5.34 -18.10
CA GLY A 571 30.26 4.40 -18.70
C GLY A 571 30.73 4.75 -20.11
N GLU A 572 31.57 3.87 -20.64
CA GLU A 572 32.06 3.91 -22.03
C GLU A 572 31.13 3.15 -22.99
N PRO A 573 31.23 3.37 -24.31
CA PRO A 573 30.34 2.67 -25.22
C PRO A 573 30.70 1.19 -25.33
N THR A 574 29.75 0.33 -24.99
CA THR A 574 29.87 -1.14 -24.96
C THR A 574 29.03 -1.82 -26.05
N ALA A 575 28.27 -1.04 -26.82
CA ALA A 575 27.47 -1.54 -27.93
C ALA A 575 27.53 -0.62 -29.15
N HIS A 576 27.38 -1.20 -30.34
CA HIS A 576 27.26 -0.48 -31.62
C HIS A 576 26.29 -1.19 -32.55
N LEU A 577 25.83 -0.48 -33.58
CA LEU A 577 25.00 -1.05 -34.64
C LEU A 577 25.84 -1.65 -35.76
N GLU A 578 25.56 -2.91 -36.08
CA GLU A 578 25.99 -3.60 -37.31
C GLU A 578 24.77 -3.82 -38.21
N GLY A 579 24.58 -2.92 -39.18
CA GLY A 579 23.37 -2.91 -40.00
C GLY A 579 22.13 -2.51 -39.18
N ALA A 580 21.22 -3.45 -38.96
CA ALA A 580 19.99 -3.26 -38.16
C ALA A 580 20.08 -3.89 -36.76
N GLU A 581 21.15 -4.64 -36.46
CA GLU A 581 21.32 -5.35 -35.20
C GLU A 581 22.28 -4.60 -34.27
N SER A 582 22.07 -4.74 -32.96
CA SER A 582 22.96 -4.20 -31.94
C SER A 582 23.92 -5.29 -31.49
N ARG A 583 25.21 -4.97 -31.48
CA ARG A 583 26.27 -5.86 -31.01
C ARG A 583 26.84 -5.32 -29.71
N PHE A 584 26.83 -6.14 -28.67
CA PHE A 584 27.34 -5.83 -27.34
C PHE A 584 28.65 -6.57 -27.06
N ALA A 585 29.62 -5.89 -26.44
CA ALA A 585 30.87 -6.48 -25.98
C ALA A 585 31.38 -5.79 -24.69
N TRP A 586 31.81 -6.61 -23.72
CA TRP A 586 32.51 -6.15 -22.52
C TRP A 586 33.79 -6.98 -22.29
N PRO A 587 34.98 -6.35 -22.23
CA PRO A 587 35.26 -4.93 -22.48
C PRO A 587 34.90 -4.47 -23.91
N PRO A 588 34.77 -3.15 -24.16
CA PRO A 588 34.41 -2.64 -25.48
C PRO A 588 35.38 -3.06 -26.58
N GLU A 589 34.83 -3.38 -27.75
CA GLU A 589 35.66 -3.62 -28.92
C GLU A 589 36.25 -2.31 -29.47
N PRO A 590 37.47 -2.33 -30.05
CA PRO A 590 38.05 -1.17 -30.70
C PRO A 590 37.15 -0.57 -31.80
N GLU A 591 36.33 -1.40 -32.44
CA GLU A 591 35.33 -0.98 -33.41
C GLU A 591 34.21 -0.14 -32.77
N THR A 592 33.65 -0.58 -31.64
CA THR A 592 32.62 0.14 -30.89
C THR A 592 33.08 1.56 -30.54
N LEU A 593 34.28 1.67 -29.96
CA LEU A 593 34.91 2.95 -29.61
C LEU A 593 35.10 3.85 -30.85
N ARG A 594 35.58 3.27 -31.96
CA ARG A 594 35.80 3.98 -33.23
C ARG A 594 34.50 4.51 -33.83
N LEU A 595 33.44 3.70 -33.84
CA LEU A 595 32.14 4.07 -34.41
C LEU A 595 31.45 5.18 -33.58
N ALA A 596 31.48 5.08 -32.26
CA ALA A 596 30.98 6.13 -31.37
C ALA A 596 31.71 7.47 -31.60
N LEU A 597 33.05 7.46 -31.65
CA LEU A 597 33.84 8.67 -31.91
C LEU A 597 33.58 9.27 -33.30
N LEU A 598 33.37 8.42 -34.31
CA LEU A 598 33.09 8.86 -35.67
C LEU A 598 31.74 9.56 -35.77
N GLU A 599 30.71 9.05 -35.09
CA GLU A 599 29.39 9.70 -35.06
C GLU A 599 29.41 10.99 -34.21
N ALA A 600 30.15 11.01 -33.10
CA ALA A 600 30.37 12.23 -32.33
C ALA A 600 31.03 13.34 -33.18
N ARG A 601 32.04 13.00 -34.00
CA ARG A 601 32.63 13.96 -34.95
C ARG A 601 31.65 14.45 -36.02
N ARG A 602 30.71 13.61 -36.48
CA ARG A 602 29.65 14.02 -37.41
C ARG A 602 28.70 15.00 -36.74
N LEU A 603 28.36 14.76 -35.48
CA LEU A 603 27.55 15.66 -34.66
C LEU A 603 28.22 17.03 -34.50
N ALA A 604 29.53 17.05 -34.20
CA ALA A 604 30.31 18.29 -34.10
C ALA A 604 30.37 19.07 -35.43
N ARG A 605 30.56 18.38 -36.56
CA ARG A 605 30.52 19.00 -37.90
C ARG A 605 29.17 19.60 -38.26
N ALA A 606 28.08 19.08 -37.68
CA ALA A 606 26.74 19.66 -37.81
C ALA A 606 26.54 20.90 -36.92
N GLY A 607 27.60 21.36 -36.22
CA GLY A 607 27.57 22.55 -35.37
C GLY A 607 27.05 22.29 -33.96
N ALA A 608 26.71 21.05 -33.60
CA ALA A 608 26.17 20.73 -32.28
C ALA A 608 27.22 20.88 -31.17
N THR A 609 26.85 21.51 -30.07
CA THR A 609 27.65 21.48 -28.83
C THR A 609 27.36 20.17 -28.08
N LEU A 610 28.39 19.52 -27.54
CA LEU A 610 28.25 18.29 -26.75
C LEU A 610 28.67 18.55 -25.31
N ASN A 611 27.73 18.51 -24.38
CA ASN A 611 28.01 18.56 -22.94
C ASN A 611 27.76 17.16 -22.35
N VAL A 612 28.76 16.58 -21.69
CA VAL A 612 28.66 15.23 -21.10
C VAL A 612 28.74 15.34 -19.57
N PHE A 613 27.79 14.72 -18.89
CA PHE A 613 27.74 14.56 -17.45
C PHE A 613 28.06 13.09 -17.15
N LEU A 614 29.29 12.86 -16.67
CA LEU A 614 29.80 11.53 -16.39
C LEU A 614 29.62 11.24 -14.90
N LEU A 615 28.75 10.28 -14.57
CA LEU A 615 28.33 9.99 -13.19
C LEU A 615 29.26 9.03 -12.44
N ASP A 616 30.14 8.32 -13.16
CA ASP A 616 31.08 7.37 -12.57
C ASP A 616 32.53 7.74 -12.92
N HIS A 617 33.47 7.35 -12.06
CA HIS A 617 34.88 7.74 -12.15
C HIS A 617 35.79 6.62 -12.68
N ASP A 618 35.25 5.66 -13.44
CA ASP A 618 36.10 4.64 -14.05
C ASP A 618 37.17 5.30 -14.96
N PRO A 619 38.49 5.08 -14.71
CA PRO A 619 39.55 5.77 -15.44
C PRO A 619 39.54 5.50 -16.96
N GLY A 620 39.06 4.32 -17.37
CA GLY A 620 38.93 3.95 -18.78
C GLY A 620 37.88 4.79 -19.49
N ALA A 621 36.67 4.80 -18.93
CA ALA A 621 35.55 5.57 -19.46
C ALA A 621 35.84 7.08 -19.50
N ALA A 622 36.40 7.64 -18.43
CA ALA A 622 36.76 9.06 -18.38
C ALA A 622 37.72 9.45 -19.52
N THR A 623 38.77 8.66 -19.75
CA THR A 623 39.76 8.93 -20.79
C THR A 623 39.14 8.91 -22.20
N PHE A 624 38.22 7.97 -22.46
CA PHE A 624 37.53 7.91 -23.76
C PHE A 624 36.60 9.12 -23.96
N ILE A 625 35.77 9.43 -22.96
CA ILE A 625 34.81 10.53 -23.04
C ILE A 625 35.53 11.87 -23.17
N GLU A 626 36.63 12.11 -22.45
CA GLU A 626 37.44 13.32 -22.59
C GLU A 626 37.95 13.51 -24.02
N ARG A 627 38.47 12.45 -24.65
CA ARG A 627 38.93 12.48 -26.06
C ARG A 627 37.78 12.79 -27.01
N MET A 628 36.60 12.22 -26.76
CA MET A 628 35.40 12.45 -27.55
C MET A 628 34.91 13.90 -27.44
N VAL A 629 34.83 14.43 -26.22
CA VAL A 629 34.41 15.80 -25.93
C VAL A 629 35.38 16.82 -26.53
N GLN A 630 36.69 16.58 -26.41
CA GLN A 630 37.73 17.43 -27.00
C GLN A 630 37.60 17.48 -28.53
N ALA A 631 37.24 16.37 -29.17
CA ALA A 631 37.01 16.31 -30.61
C ALA A 631 35.72 17.05 -31.06
N CYS A 632 34.80 17.34 -30.14
CA CYS A 632 33.51 17.95 -30.42
C CYS A 632 33.38 19.41 -29.95
N SER A 633 34.48 20.03 -29.47
CA SER A 633 34.47 21.35 -28.82
C SER A 633 33.41 21.44 -27.70
N GLY A 634 33.26 20.34 -26.97
CA GLY A 634 32.28 20.16 -25.90
C GLY A 634 32.84 20.45 -24.51
N ARG A 635 32.05 20.14 -23.48
CA ARG A 635 32.48 20.18 -22.07
C ARG A 635 32.11 18.88 -21.37
N ILE A 636 32.92 18.49 -20.39
CA ILE A 636 32.68 17.34 -19.52
C ILE A 636 32.48 17.85 -18.09
N PHE A 637 31.53 17.26 -17.39
CA PHE A 637 31.22 17.54 -15.99
C PHE A 637 31.26 16.23 -15.20
N TYR A 638 31.76 16.32 -13.98
CA TYR A 638 31.83 15.24 -13.00
C TYR A 638 30.98 15.64 -11.78
N PRO A 639 29.64 15.53 -11.87
CA PRO A 639 28.74 15.91 -10.79
C PRO A 639 28.61 14.80 -9.74
N ASP A 640 28.45 15.19 -8.48
CA ASP A 640 27.88 14.29 -7.47
C ASP A 640 26.38 14.07 -7.74
N LEU A 641 25.84 12.93 -7.33
CA LEU A 641 24.46 12.52 -7.65
C LEU A 641 23.40 13.52 -7.13
N ASP A 642 23.66 14.15 -5.99
CA ASP A 642 22.77 15.12 -5.36
C ASP A 642 22.76 16.47 -6.10
N ASP A 643 23.85 16.82 -6.79
CA ASP A 643 24.05 18.11 -7.45
C ASP A 643 23.79 18.09 -8.96
N LEU A 644 23.64 16.89 -9.55
CA LEU A 644 23.47 16.69 -11.00
C LEU A 644 22.40 17.62 -11.60
N GLY A 645 21.23 17.70 -10.96
CA GLY A 645 20.12 18.55 -11.43
C GLY A 645 20.50 20.04 -11.52
N GLN A 646 21.13 20.57 -10.48
CA GLN A 646 21.50 21.99 -10.41
C GLN A 646 22.60 22.34 -11.42
N ILE A 647 23.60 21.46 -11.55
CA ILE A 647 24.73 21.67 -12.46
C ILE A 647 24.24 21.66 -13.91
N VAL A 648 23.37 20.71 -14.28
CA VAL A 648 22.82 20.60 -15.64
C VAL A 648 21.98 21.84 -16.00
N VAL A 649 21.10 22.29 -15.10
CA VAL A 649 20.26 23.48 -15.34
C VAL A 649 21.10 24.74 -15.47
N ARG A 650 22.09 24.93 -14.59
CA ARG A 650 23.02 26.06 -14.67
C ARG A 650 23.84 26.03 -15.97
N ASP A 651 24.28 24.86 -16.39
CA ASP A 651 25.01 24.71 -17.65
C ASP A 651 24.15 25.03 -18.88
N PHE A 652 22.90 24.55 -18.88
CA PHE A 652 21.94 24.86 -19.93
C PHE A 652 21.72 26.38 -20.07
N LEU A 653 21.53 27.09 -18.95
CA LEU A 653 21.34 28.55 -18.96
C LEU A 653 22.60 29.32 -19.38
N THR A 654 23.78 28.89 -18.93
CA THR A 654 25.05 29.56 -19.27
C THR A 654 25.47 29.32 -20.72
N GLY A 655 25.15 28.16 -21.30
CA GLY A 655 25.38 27.85 -22.71
C GLY A 655 24.67 28.80 -23.69
N ARG A 656 23.56 29.40 -23.26
CA ARG A 656 22.78 30.37 -24.05
C ARG A 656 23.45 31.75 -24.20
N GLY A 657 24.36 32.11 -23.28
CA GLY A 657 24.91 33.46 -23.16
C GLY A 657 26.20 33.74 -23.95
N ARG A 658 26.83 32.72 -24.57
CA ARG A 658 28.12 32.88 -25.27
C ARG A 658 27.94 32.79 -26.80
N PRO A 659 28.26 33.85 -27.57
CA PRO A 659 28.43 33.72 -29.01
C PRO A 659 29.66 32.86 -29.31
N ARG A 660 29.60 32.02 -30.35
CA ARG A 660 30.83 31.52 -30.99
C ARG A 660 31.51 32.70 -31.69
N ALA A 661 32.77 32.96 -31.35
CA ALA A 661 33.63 33.76 -32.21
C ALA A 661 33.78 33.00 -33.54
N GLY A 662 33.27 33.60 -34.61
CA GLY A 662 33.51 33.15 -35.97
C GLY A 662 34.92 33.49 -36.40
#